data_AF-A0A6G0FLE4-F1
#
_entry.id   AF-A0A6G0FLE4-F1
#
_cell.length_a   1.000
_cell.length_b   1.000
_cell.length_c   1.000
_cell.angle_alpha   90.00
_cell.angle_beta   90.00
_cell.angle_gamma   90.00
#
_symmetry.space_group_name_H-M   'P 1'
#
loop_
_entity.id
_entity.type
_entity.pdbx_description
1 polymer ?
#
loop_
_entity_poly.entity_id
_entity_poly.type
_entity_poly.pdbx_seq_one_letter_code
_entity_poly.pdbx_strand_id
1 'polypeptide(L)'
;MRGWTAGTLSAGLLGLAAVTGQPSPGTHPEATALANTAATANSATVYYSTKTRDWSTTYLHYAPDGGSWTTVPGTRMQAACTDWVKLTVGLGAATGLQATFNDGSGTWDNNSGRNYALGTGNITVKDGVIAHSDPCAGGGGGPGDGNRATVYYSTRTLGWTTANLHYQPAGGSWTTVPGVGMRAACTGWWRKDVDLGTATSMKAAFNNGNGVWDNNGGADYTLPTGVTTVAENKVTPDADDPCADEAPDTRAPTAPTGVTARADGVSVVLTWEPSTDDTGVTGYQVTRTGGTRGEVVSDVGSTVFSDTGLEENTAYSYTVRAVDAAGNVSAASAAATATTGTKPSTPTTGKPLGTDPRKDPIYFVLTARFNDGDPANNRGGSQHEKSGNAANDDPMFRGDFKGLVEKLDYIKGLGFSAVWITPVVLNRSDYDYHGYHGWDFYKVDPRLESAGASYQDLIDAAHAKGMKIYQDVVYNHSSRWGAKGLFTPTVYGVRDAQWSWYYDAKQAGFEYDGVTVEPKSGKSYYNGDLWSTTEPSGNTCLNWGVPTGGKSPEGYTLYNCQWPSPTSGMFPKALYHQCWIGNWEGEDSRSCWLHEDLADFNTENAQVQNYLIGAYDKYIDMGVDGFRADTAVHIPRTTWNRRFLPAIQERVTQRHGAEAARNFFVFGEVAAFVNDKWNRGSVNHSAQFYTWKERKEYSADDAKAALEMYDYEQQQGTGNQPTSTNAFLDGNSYHAPDHSRASGMNVIDMRMHMNFGDASNAFHNGKDSDDSYNDATYNVVYVDSHDYGPNKSSERYTGGTDAWAENMSLMWTFRGIPTLYYGSEIEFQKGKKIDCGPSCPLATTGRAYYGAHLAGTVKASGFSQVESASGAVATTLQQPLVKHVQRLNQIRRAVPALQTGQYSTAGISGDMAFKRRYTGGGTDSFALVTVSGGATFTAIPNGTYRDAITGDTRTVTTGTLTVPAPGKGNLRVYVLDGPGKIGVDGPYLK
;
A
#
# COMPACT_ATOMS: atom_id res chain seq x y z
N MET A 1 46.65 7.35 -21.12
CA MET A 1 47.73 8.30 -21.49
C MET A 1 47.13 9.55 -22.11
N ARG A 2 47.21 10.68 -21.39
CA ARG A 2 47.18 12.11 -21.79
C ARG A 2 46.81 12.85 -20.50
N GLY A 3 47.75 13.63 -19.98
CA GLY A 3 47.68 14.19 -18.62
C GLY A 3 47.57 15.71 -18.58
N TRP A 4 48.06 16.24 -17.45
CA TRP A 4 48.29 17.63 -17.02
C TRP A 4 47.09 18.29 -16.32
N THR A 5 47.20 19.01 -15.20
CA THR A 5 48.22 19.24 -14.15
C THR A 5 47.54 20.09 -13.06
N ALA A 6 48.01 19.96 -11.83
CA ALA A 6 47.58 20.70 -10.64
C ALA A 6 48.03 22.18 -10.61
N GLY A 7 47.35 22.99 -9.81
CA GLY A 7 47.82 24.28 -9.28
C GLY A 7 47.54 24.36 -7.78
N THR A 8 48.58 24.61 -6.99
CA THR A 8 48.63 24.66 -5.52
C THR A 8 48.95 26.07 -4.99
N LEU A 9 48.82 26.22 -3.65
CA LEU A 9 49.38 27.24 -2.73
C LEU A 9 48.41 28.39 -2.37
N SER A 10 48.31 28.89 -1.13
CA SER A 10 49.05 28.61 0.11
C SER A 10 48.33 29.20 1.34
N ALA A 11 48.75 28.74 2.51
CA ALA A 11 48.26 29.02 3.85
C ALA A 11 48.68 30.38 4.45
N GLY A 12 48.02 30.77 5.55
CA GLY A 12 48.49 31.75 6.53
C GLY A 12 48.05 31.36 7.95
N LEU A 13 49.00 30.90 8.76
CA LEU A 13 48.92 30.61 10.20
C LEU A 13 49.07 31.89 11.04
N LEU A 14 48.50 31.88 12.27
CA LEU A 14 49.03 32.41 13.56
C LEU A 14 47.87 32.33 14.58
N GLY A 15 47.97 31.89 15.84
CA GLY A 15 49.05 31.51 16.73
C GLY A 15 48.44 31.37 18.15
N LEU A 16 48.94 30.41 18.93
CA LEU A 16 48.49 29.95 20.25
C LEU A 16 48.47 31.03 21.37
N ALA A 17 47.61 30.86 22.39
CA ALA A 17 48.03 30.49 23.77
C ALA A 17 46.83 30.32 24.72
N ALA A 18 46.92 29.29 25.57
CA ALA A 18 45.98 28.92 26.62
C ALA A 18 46.26 29.65 27.95
N VAL A 19 45.33 29.56 28.91
CA VAL A 19 45.53 28.99 30.29
C VAL A 19 44.50 29.55 31.32
N THR A 20 43.89 28.60 32.05
CA THR A 20 43.27 28.60 33.42
C THR A 20 42.00 29.38 33.79
N GLY A 21 40.98 28.63 34.26
CA GLY A 21 40.61 28.52 35.69
C GLY A 21 39.68 29.58 36.34
N GLN A 22 38.47 29.11 36.71
CA GLN A 22 37.40 29.57 37.67
C GLN A 22 37.71 30.73 38.66
N PRO A 23 36.73 31.52 39.21
CA PRO A 23 35.43 31.05 39.78
C PRO A 23 34.22 32.05 39.80
N SER A 24 33.05 31.58 40.27
CA SER A 24 31.97 32.41 40.92
C SER A 24 32.47 32.96 42.29
N PRO A 25 31.84 33.92 43.02
CA PRO A 25 30.41 34.35 43.02
C PRO A 25 30.16 35.88 43.24
N GLY A 26 28.88 36.31 43.16
CA GLY A 26 28.28 37.23 44.16
C GLY A 26 28.28 38.76 43.95
N THR A 27 27.07 39.28 43.68
CA THR A 27 26.42 40.51 44.22
C THR A 27 27.06 41.89 44.10
N HIS A 28 26.37 42.85 43.47
CA HIS A 28 25.83 44.09 44.09
C HIS A 28 25.09 45.01 43.07
N PRO A 29 24.26 45.98 43.50
CA PRO A 29 22.92 46.19 42.99
C PRO A 29 22.67 47.56 42.30
N GLU A 30 21.49 47.63 41.68
CA GLU A 30 20.60 48.77 41.44
C GLU A 30 21.13 50.09 40.86
N ALA A 31 20.63 50.39 39.65
CA ALA A 31 20.04 51.69 39.34
C ALA A 31 18.74 51.49 38.54
N THR A 32 17.70 52.14 39.02
CA THR A 32 16.27 51.95 38.73
C THR A 32 15.77 52.64 37.45
N ALA A 33 14.88 51.91 36.77
CA ALA A 33 13.62 52.32 36.12
C ALA A 33 13.63 53.32 34.95
N LEU A 34 13.40 52.77 33.75
CA LEU A 34 12.49 53.36 32.75
C LEU A 34 11.23 52.48 32.66
N ALA A 35 10.09 53.13 32.59
CA ALA A 35 8.76 52.58 32.80
C ALA A 35 8.32 51.51 31.78
N ASN A 36 7.59 50.51 32.29
CA ASN A 36 6.84 49.50 31.56
C ASN A 36 5.93 50.10 30.48
N THR A 37 6.10 49.69 29.23
CA THR A 37 5.01 49.55 28.28
C THR A 37 4.51 48.10 28.36
N ALA A 38 3.29 47.92 28.90
CA ALA A 38 2.66 46.62 28.97
C ALA A 38 2.47 46.05 27.56
N ALA A 39 3.09 44.90 27.27
CA ALA A 39 2.73 44.09 26.11
C ALA A 39 1.23 43.72 26.24
N THR A 40 0.45 43.96 25.19
CA THR A 40 -0.95 43.54 25.12
C THR A 40 -1.02 42.03 25.32
N ALA A 41 -1.61 41.58 26.42
CA ALA A 41 -1.76 40.16 26.70
C ALA A 41 -2.71 39.52 25.68
N ASN A 42 -2.25 38.52 24.95
CA ASN A 42 -3.09 37.71 24.09
C ASN A 42 -4.12 36.94 24.93
N SER A 43 -5.29 36.69 24.37
CA SER A 43 -6.31 35.84 24.97
C SER A 43 -7.02 34.98 23.94
N ALA A 44 -7.51 33.83 24.35
CA ALA A 44 -8.38 32.96 23.56
C ALA A 44 -9.71 32.74 24.29
N THR A 45 -10.84 33.02 23.64
CA THR A 45 -12.16 32.62 24.10
C THR A 45 -12.56 31.37 23.34
N VAL A 46 -12.45 30.22 24.01
CA VAL A 46 -12.73 28.90 23.43
C VAL A 46 -14.17 28.53 23.72
N TYR A 47 -14.97 28.35 22.67
CA TYR A 47 -16.32 27.81 22.65
C TYR A 47 -16.26 26.32 22.30
N TYR A 48 -16.93 25.46 23.07
CA TYR A 48 -17.02 24.03 22.84
C TYR A 48 -18.48 23.59 22.75
N SER A 49 -18.82 22.83 21.70
CA SER A 49 -20.17 22.34 21.46
C SER A 49 -20.51 21.16 22.37
N THR A 50 -21.60 21.27 23.13
CA THR A 50 -22.07 20.20 24.03
C THR A 50 -23.09 19.28 23.35
N LYS A 51 -23.59 19.63 22.16
CA LYS A 51 -24.71 18.95 21.49
C LYS A 51 -24.53 17.44 21.28
N THR A 52 -23.30 17.00 21.04
CA THR A 52 -22.99 15.63 20.60
C THR A 52 -22.32 14.78 21.67
N ARG A 53 -21.99 15.37 22.84
CA ARG A 53 -21.20 14.71 23.89
C ARG A 53 -21.99 14.38 25.17
N ASP A 54 -23.16 14.99 25.38
CA ASP A 54 -24.05 14.78 26.53
C ASP A 54 -23.35 14.87 27.91
N TRP A 55 -22.42 15.81 28.05
CA TRP A 55 -21.67 16.03 29.30
C TRP A 55 -22.40 17.01 30.23
N SER A 56 -22.62 16.60 31.48
CA SER A 56 -23.24 17.47 32.52
C SER A 56 -22.33 18.63 32.97
N THR A 57 -21.01 18.46 32.81
CA THR A 57 -19.99 19.49 33.00
C THR A 57 -18.88 19.34 31.97
N THR A 58 -18.27 20.45 31.56
CA THR A 58 -17.16 20.45 30.59
C THR A 58 -15.98 21.25 31.13
N TYR A 59 -14.78 20.71 31.01
CA TYR A 59 -13.52 21.34 31.41
C TYR A 59 -12.60 21.50 30.20
N LEU A 60 -11.90 22.62 30.14
CA LEU A 60 -10.78 22.85 29.22
C LEU A 60 -9.48 22.57 29.99
N HIS A 61 -8.79 21.51 29.62
CA HIS A 61 -7.42 21.25 30.07
C HIS A 61 -6.48 21.77 28.98
N TYR A 62 -5.58 22.70 29.31
CA TYR A 62 -4.78 23.38 28.29
C TYR A 62 -3.37 23.74 28.74
N ALA A 63 -2.49 24.02 27.78
CA ALA A 63 -1.18 24.64 27.95
C ALA A 63 -1.01 25.75 26.89
N PRO A 64 -0.82 27.03 27.26
CA PRO A 64 -0.38 28.05 26.31
C PRO A 64 0.91 27.62 25.61
N ASP A 65 1.14 28.02 24.36
CA ASP A 65 2.35 27.62 23.62
C ASP A 65 3.63 27.98 24.39
N GLY A 66 4.49 26.98 24.63
CA GLY A 66 5.69 27.11 25.45
C GLY A 66 5.46 27.16 26.97
N GLY A 67 4.20 27.04 27.42
CA GLY A 67 3.77 27.00 28.81
C GLY A 67 3.51 25.59 29.34
N SER A 68 3.12 25.49 30.61
CA SER A 68 2.77 24.23 31.27
C SER A 68 1.26 23.95 31.21
N TRP A 69 0.90 22.67 31.22
CA TRP A 69 -0.49 22.23 31.29
C TRP A 69 -1.14 22.60 32.63
N THR A 70 -2.41 22.99 32.58
CA THR A 70 -3.28 23.08 33.76
C THR A 70 -3.33 21.74 34.51
N THR A 71 -3.63 21.72 35.81
CA THR A 71 -3.84 20.44 36.54
C THR A 71 -5.16 19.80 36.11
N VAL A 72 -5.18 18.47 35.89
CA VAL A 72 -6.40 17.70 35.57
C VAL A 72 -7.45 17.87 36.68
N PRO A 73 -8.75 18.11 36.36
CA PRO A 73 -9.40 18.06 35.05
C PRO A 73 -9.26 19.31 34.17
N GLY A 74 -8.48 20.31 34.56
CA GLY A 74 -8.42 21.60 33.86
C GLY A 74 -9.44 22.60 34.43
N THR A 75 -9.75 23.64 33.65
CA THR A 75 -10.63 24.73 34.10
C THR A 75 -12.05 24.53 33.59
N ARG A 76 -13.04 24.62 34.49
CA ARG A 76 -14.45 24.43 34.14
C ARG A 76 -14.93 25.51 33.17
N MET A 77 -15.52 25.10 32.05
CA MET A 77 -16.13 25.98 31.06
C MET A 77 -17.54 26.40 31.52
N GLN A 78 -17.96 27.62 31.18
CA GLN A 78 -19.26 28.18 31.56
C GLN A 78 -20.25 28.13 30.39
N ALA A 79 -21.54 28.04 30.63
CA ALA A 79 -22.55 28.12 29.57
C ALA A 79 -22.42 29.44 28.78
N ALA A 80 -22.46 29.35 27.45
CA ALA A 80 -22.31 30.50 26.55
C ALA A 80 -23.63 30.84 25.85
N CYS A 81 -24.22 29.88 25.14
CA CYS A 81 -25.55 29.93 24.53
C CYS A 81 -26.05 28.49 24.31
N THR A 82 -27.23 28.30 23.70
CA THR A 82 -27.80 26.96 23.46
C THR A 82 -26.77 26.04 22.79
N ASP A 83 -26.50 24.89 23.41
CA ASP A 83 -25.54 23.87 22.98
C ASP A 83 -24.05 24.26 23.03
N TRP A 84 -23.67 25.37 23.67
CA TRP A 84 -22.27 25.84 23.75
C TRP A 84 -21.84 26.24 25.16
N VAL A 85 -20.62 25.82 25.53
CA VAL A 85 -19.89 26.33 26.70
C VAL A 85 -18.66 27.12 26.26
N LYS A 86 -18.17 28.04 27.08
CA LYS A 86 -16.96 28.83 26.79
C LYS A 86 -16.02 29.00 27.98
N LEU A 87 -14.75 29.24 27.69
CA LEU A 87 -13.75 29.73 28.64
C LEU A 87 -12.81 30.73 27.94
N THR A 88 -12.56 31.88 28.59
CA THR A 88 -11.54 32.82 28.14
C THR A 88 -10.24 32.58 28.91
N VAL A 89 -9.17 32.30 28.16
CA VAL A 89 -7.83 32.01 28.66
C VAL A 89 -6.93 33.20 28.36
N GLY A 90 -6.20 33.69 29.36
CA GLY A 90 -5.10 34.63 29.18
C GLY A 90 -3.85 33.88 28.71
N LEU A 91 -3.32 34.27 27.55
CA LEU A 91 -2.17 33.63 26.90
C LEU A 91 -0.87 34.43 27.06
N GLY A 92 -0.93 35.67 27.54
CA GLY A 92 0.26 36.52 27.69
C GLY A 92 0.91 36.78 26.33
N ALA A 93 2.18 36.39 26.16
CA ALA A 93 2.89 36.51 24.88
C ALA A 93 2.68 35.31 23.93
N ALA A 94 2.04 34.22 24.40
CA ALA A 94 1.81 33.03 23.58
C ALA A 94 0.82 33.32 22.45
N THR A 95 1.04 32.69 21.30
CA THR A 95 0.24 32.86 20.07
C THR A 95 -0.88 31.83 19.93
N GLY A 96 -1.02 30.93 20.90
CA GLY A 96 -1.98 29.85 20.92
C GLY A 96 -1.88 29.01 22.20
N LEU A 97 -2.62 27.91 22.23
CA LEU A 97 -2.64 26.91 23.29
C LEU A 97 -2.87 25.51 22.71
N GLN A 98 -2.25 24.51 23.33
CA GLN A 98 -2.68 23.12 23.22
C GLN A 98 -3.83 22.88 24.20
N ALA A 99 -4.86 22.12 23.80
CA ALA A 99 -6.07 21.92 24.59
C ALA A 99 -6.65 20.51 24.44
N THR A 100 -7.33 20.04 25.47
CA THR A 100 -8.24 18.90 25.46
C THR A 100 -9.48 19.23 26.30
N PHE A 101 -10.57 18.54 26.06
CA PHE A 101 -11.82 18.72 26.80
C PHE A 101 -12.16 17.46 27.58
N ASN A 102 -12.80 17.58 28.73
CA ASN A 102 -13.26 16.43 29.50
C ASN A 102 -14.49 16.74 30.36
N ASP A 103 -15.12 15.68 30.87
CA ASP A 103 -16.33 15.74 31.69
C ASP A 103 -16.06 16.01 33.19
N GLY A 104 -14.81 15.97 33.64
CA GLY A 104 -14.41 16.05 35.05
C GLY A 104 -14.41 14.71 35.80
N SER A 105 -14.83 13.61 35.15
CA SER A 105 -14.91 12.24 35.69
C SER A 105 -14.03 11.22 34.94
N GLY A 106 -13.21 11.68 34.00
CA GLY A 106 -12.22 10.85 33.30
C GLY A 106 -12.57 10.50 31.85
N THR A 107 -13.66 11.04 31.30
CA THR A 107 -13.99 10.95 29.87
C THR A 107 -13.37 12.14 29.14
N TRP A 108 -12.56 11.88 28.11
CA TRP A 108 -11.80 12.91 27.39
C TRP A 108 -12.21 13.02 25.93
N ASP A 109 -12.25 14.26 25.44
CA ASP A 109 -12.13 14.60 24.03
C ASP A 109 -10.73 15.17 23.78
N ASN A 110 -9.86 14.29 23.32
CA ASN A 110 -8.51 14.59 22.89
C ASN A 110 -8.39 14.38 21.37
N ASN A 111 -9.37 14.81 20.57
CA ASN A 111 -9.28 14.82 19.11
C ASN A 111 -8.71 13.52 18.50
N SER A 112 -9.22 12.37 18.95
CA SER A 112 -8.73 11.04 18.57
C SER A 112 -7.26 10.77 18.92
N GLY A 113 -6.83 11.12 20.14
CA GLY A 113 -5.47 10.89 20.64
C GLY A 113 -4.48 12.05 20.46
N ARG A 114 -4.93 13.21 19.97
CA ARG A 114 -4.13 14.43 19.75
C ARG A 114 -4.67 15.63 20.55
N ASN A 115 -3.79 16.52 21.01
CA ASN A 115 -4.26 17.78 21.57
C ASN A 115 -4.80 18.70 20.47
N TYR A 116 -5.82 19.50 20.76
CA TYR A 116 -6.25 20.60 19.91
C TYR A 116 -5.21 21.71 19.95
N ALA A 117 -4.72 22.16 18.80
CA ALA A 117 -3.93 23.37 18.68
C ALA A 117 -4.86 24.55 18.40
N LEU A 118 -5.08 25.42 19.38
CA LEU A 118 -6.01 26.55 19.31
C LEU A 118 -5.20 27.85 19.24
N GLY A 119 -5.59 28.79 18.39
CA GLY A 119 -4.94 30.10 18.26
C GLY A 119 -5.36 31.12 19.34
N THR A 120 -5.39 32.41 18.97
CA THR A 120 -5.94 33.51 19.78
C THR A 120 -7.34 33.92 19.30
N GLY A 121 -8.05 34.75 20.07
CA GLY A 121 -9.37 35.27 19.70
C GLY A 121 -10.53 34.31 20.00
N ASN A 122 -11.67 34.48 19.32
CA ASN A 122 -12.83 33.59 19.49
C ASN A 122 -12.64 32.32 18.67
N ILE A 123 -12.72 31.16 19.32
CA ILE A 123 -12.40 29.86 18.74
C ILE A 123 -13.55 28.92 19.06
N THR A 124 -14.11 28.25 18.07
CA THR A 124 -15.15 27.23 18.22
C THR A 124 -14.58 25.86 17.94
N VAL A 125 -14.83 24.92 18.84
CA VAL A 125 -14.52 23.50 18.68
C VAL A 125 -15.82 22.70 18.69
N LYS A 126 -16.11 22.00 17.59
CA LYS A 126 -17.30 21.15 17.45
C LYS A 126 -16.94 19.88 16.69
N ASP A 127 -17.17 18.73 17.29
CA ASP A 127 -16.96 17.41 16.67
C ASP A 127 -15.56 17.24 16.05
N GLY A 128 -14.53 17.75 16.74
CA GLY A 128 -13.15 17.71 16.25
C GLY A 128 -12.74 18.86 15.32
N VAL A 129 -13.68 19.68 14.85
CA VAL A 129 -13.43 20.81 13.94
C VAL A 129 -13.17 22.11 14.70
N ILE A 130 -12.09 22.80 14.36
CA ILE A 130 -11.73 24.13 14.88
C ILE A 130 -12.16 25.21 13.88
N ALA A 131 -12.84 26.25 14.34
CA ALA A 131 -13.11 27.47 13.58
C ALA A 131 -12.90 28.71 14.45
N HIS A 132 -12.78 29.90 13.85
CA HIS A 132 -12.53 31.16 14.57
C HIS A 132 -13.76 32.07 14.50
N SER A 133 -14.78 31.75 15.29
CA SER A 133 -16.06 32.45 15.30
C SER A 133 -16.65 32.56 16.70
N ASP A 134 -17.60 33.48 16.91
CA ASP A 134 -18.46 33.48 18.08
C ASP A 134 -19.81 32.85 17.71
N PRO A 135 -20.13 31.63 18.18
CA PRO A 135 -21.35 30.93 17.82
C PRO A 135 -22.59 31.55 18.50
N CYS A 136 -22.38 32.44 19.48
CA CYS A 136 -23.42 33.10 20.25
C CYS A 136 -23.68 34.55 19.80
N ALA A 137 -22.97 35.03 18.78
CA ALA A 137 -23.25 36.32 18.16
C ALA A 137 -24.56 36.23 17.37
N GLY A 138 -25.67 36.57 18.03
CA GLY A 138 -26.98 36.72 17.38
C GLY A 138 -26.91 37.75 16.27
N GLY A 139 -27.46 37.42 15.10
CA GLY A 139 -27.65 38.37 14.00
C GLY A 139 -28.46 39.57 14.48
N GLY A 140 -27.78 40.70 14.71
CA GLY A 140 -28.38 41.84 15.38
C GLY A 140 -27.49 43.08 15.31
N GLY A 141 -27.35 43.62 14.11
CA GLY A 141 -26.90 44.99 13.85
C GLY A 141 -27.63 45.53 12.64
N GLY A 142 -28.75 46.22 12.88
CA GLY A 142 -29.50 46.96 11.85
C GLY A 142 -28.65 48.07 11.21
N PRO A 143 -29.12 48.66 10.10
CA PRO A 143 -28.31 49.36 9.12
C PRO A 143 -27.75 50.67 9.69
N GLY A 144 -26.42 50.81 9.67
CA GLY A 144 -25.82 52.14 9.56
C GLY A 144 -25.79 52.53 8.09
N ASP A 145 -26.00 53.82 7.80
CA ASP A 145 -26.07 54.41 6.45
C ASP A 145 -24.70 54.42 5.70
N GLY A 146 -23.89 53.37 5.89
CA GLY A 146 -22.57 53.20 5.32
C GLY A 146 -22.55 52.27 4.11
N ASN A 147 -21.54 52.46 3.28
CA ASN A 147 -21.16 51.63 2.16
C ASN A 147 -20.81 50.19 2.62
N ARG A 148 -21.23 49.19 1.85
CA ARG A 148 -20.94 47.76 2.13
C ARG A 148 -20.35 47.05 0.92
N ALA A 149 -19.57 46.01 1.19
CA ALA A 149 -19.07 45.07 0.18
C ALA A 149 -19.43 43.63 0.57
N THR A 150 -20.00 42.88 -0.38
CA THR A 150 -20.22 41.44 -0.27
C THR A 150 -19.19 40.74 -1.15
N VAL A 151 -18.22 40.07 -0.55
CA VAL A 151 -17.11 39.45 -1.25
C VAL A 151 -17.28 37.95 -1.32
N TYR A 152 -17.28 37.41 -2.54
CA TYR A 152 -17.17 35.99 -2.83
C TYR A 152 -15.75 35.66 -3.31
N TYR A 153 -15.08 34.71 -2.68
CA TYR A 153 -13.72 34.27 -3.01
C TYR A 153 -13.71 32.78 -3.38
N SER A 154 -13.17 32.44 -4.55
CA SER A 154 -13.09 31.06 -5.02
C SER A 154 -11.81 30.38 -4.54
N THR A 155 -11.94 29.23 -3.88
CA THR A 155 -10.80 28.39 -3.49
C THR A 155 -10.66 27.14 -4.37
N ARG A 156 -11.49 26.99 -5.42
CA ARG A 156 -11.57 25.77 -6.25
C ARG A 156 -10.23 25.31 -6.83
N THR A 157 -9.40 26.26 -7.26
CA THR A 157 -8.09 25.98 -7.86
C THR A 157 -6.95 25.96 -6.84
N LEU A 158 -7.22 26.32 -5.58
CA LEU A 158 -6.23 26.50 -4.52
C LEU A 158 -6.25 25.38 -3.46
N GLY A 159 -7.32 24.57 -3.42
CA GLY A 159 -7.46 23.46 -2.45
C GLY A 159 -7.59 23.92 -0.99
N TRP A 160 -7.88 25.19 -0.75
CA TRP A 160 -8.02 25.72 0.61
C TRP A 160 -9.34 25.27 1.24
N THR A 161 -9.23 24.76 2.47
CA THR A 161 -10.35 24.32 3.30
C THR A 161 -10.86 25.42 4.24
N THR A 162 -10.17 26.57 4.30
CA THR A 162 -10.59 27.80 4.98
C THR A 162 -10.12 29.03 4.21
N ALA A 163 -10.81 30.16 4.36
CA ALA A 163 -10.41 31.44 3.77
C ALA A 163 -10.64 32.60 4.75
N ASN A 164 -9.66 33.49 4.87
CA ASN A 164 -9.74 34.77 5.57
C ASN A 164 -9.64 35.92 4.58
N LEU A 165 -10.36 37.00 4.85
CA LEU A 165 -10.24 38.29 4.18
C LEU A 165 -9.47 39.24 5.09
N HIS A 166 -8.22 39.53 4.77
CA HIS A 166 -7.45 40.60 5.37
C HIS A 166 -7.68 41.85 4.54
N TYR A 167 -8.19 42.94 5.11
CA TYR A 167 -8.58 44.11 4.32
C TYR A 167 -8.32 45.45 5.02
N GLN A 168 -8.27 46.52 4.22
CA GLN A 168 -8.14 47.91 4.65
C GLN A 168 -9.14 48.76 3.85
N PRO A 169 -10.22 49.28 4.46
CA PRO A 169 -11.08 50.28 3.81
C PRO A 169 -10.25 51.49 3.37
N ALA A 170 -10.60 52.12 2.24
CA ALA A 170 -9.86 53.26 1.72
C ALA A 170 -9.74 54.38 2.77
N GLY A 171 -8.51 54.76 3.14
CA GLY A 171 -8.24 55.74 4.20
C GLY A 171 -8.29 55.19 5.64
N GLY A 172 -8.59 53.91 5.82
CA GLY A 172 -8.61 53.21 7.11
C GLY A 172 -7.32 52.45 7.43
N SER A 173 -7.35 51.60 8.45
CA SER A 173 -6.25 50.69 8.82
C SER A 173 -6.54 49.25 8.37
N TRP A 174 -5.49 48.46 8.13
CA TRP A 174 -5.63 47.03 7.89
C TRP A 174 -6.23 46.32 9.11
N THR A 175 -7.07 45.32 8.86
CA THR A 175 -7.43 44.31 9.87
C THR A 175 -6.16 43.67 10.44
N THR A 176 -6.19 43.17 11.67
CA THR A 176 -5.06 42.40 12.22
C THR A 176 -4.88 41.07 11.48
N VAL A 177 -3.65 40.67 11.16
CA VAL A 177 -3.33 39.35 10.57
C VAL A 177 -3.86 38.22 11.47
N PRO A 178 -4.53 37.17 10.92
CA PRO A 178 -4.71 36.84 9.50
C PRO A 178 -5.92 37.50 8.79
N GLY A 179 -6.55 38.51 9.37
CA GLY A 179 -7.76 39.13 8.83
C GLY A 179 -9.03 38.50 9.43
N VAL A 180 -10.16 38.66 8.75
CA VAL A 180 -11.46 38.15 9.20
C VAL A 180 -11.86 36.87 8.44
N GLY A 181 -12.30 35.85 9.16
CA GLY A 181 -12.77 34.60 8.55
C GLY A 181 -13.96 34.79 7.62
N MET A 182 -13.91 34.14 6.46
CA MET A 182 -15.01 34.03 5.50
C MET A 182 -15.81 32.75 5.79
N ARG A 183 -17.11 32.72 5.46
CA ARG A 183 -17.96 31.53 5.59
C ARG A 183 -18.05 30.80 4.25
N ALA A 184 -18.18 29.48 4.24
CA ALA A 184 -18.51 28.75 3.01
C ALA A 184 -19.89 29.22 2.47
N ALA A 185 -20.00 29.45 1.16
CA ALA A 185 -21.23 29.92 0.51
C ALA A 185 -21.89 28.82 -0.33
N CYS A 186 -21.14 28.25 -1.28
CA CYS A 186 -21.49 27.06 -2.05
C CYS A 186 -20.19 26.34 -2.46
N THR A 187 -20.25 25.20 -3.14
CA THR A 187 -19.07 24.37 -3.45
C THR A 187 -17.94 25.21 -4.08
N GLY A 188 -16.85 25.36 -3.35
CA GLY A 188 -15.65 26.10 -3.77
C GLY A 188 -15.71 27.63 -3.67
N TRP A 189 -16.78 28.22 -3.12
CA TRP A 189 -16.94 29.66 -2.92
C TRP A 189 -17.08 30.01 -1.43
N TRP A 190 -16.39 31.06 -1.00
CA TRP A 190 -16.40 31.61 0.35
C TRP A 190 -16.94 33.03 0.34
N ARG A 191 -17.73 33.42 1.35
CA ARG A 191 -18.39 34.72 1.42
C ARG A 191 -18.03 35.51 2.68
N LYS A 192 -17.89 36.82 2.53
CA LYS A 192 -17.89 37.77 3.65
C LYS A 192 -18.66 39.05 3.30
N ASP A 193 -19.50 39.49 4.23
CA ASP A 193 -20.10 40.82 4.20
C ASP A 193 -19.23 41.77 5.03
N VAL A 194 -18.85 42.91 4.44
CA VAL A 194 -17.94 43.92 5.02
C VAL A 194 -18.64 45.27 5.08
N ASP A 195 -18.56 45.93 6.24
CA ASP A 195 -18.98 47.32 6.41
C ASP A 195 -17.77 48.23 6.14
N LEU A 196 -17.90 49.14 5.16
CA LEU A 196 -16.86 50.07 4.75
C LEU A 196 -17.07 51.47 5.34
N GLY A 197 -18.13 51.71 6.12
CA GLY A 197 -18.45 53.04 6.62
C GLY A 197 -18.69 54.02 5.45
N THR A 198 -17.92 55.11 5.36
CA THR A 198 -18.02 56.06 4.24
C THR A 198 -17.09 55.72 3.07
N ALA A 199 -16.24 54.70 3.17
CA ALA A 199 -15.31 54.31 2.11
C ALA A 199 -16.03 53.59 0.97
N THR A 200 -15.64 53.85 -0.28
CA THR A 200 -16.25 53.23 -1.48
C THR A 200 -15.47 52.03 -2.01
N SER A 201 -14.33 51.69 -1.38
CA SER A 201 -13.51 50.54 -1.73
C SER A 201 -12.61 50.12 -0.56
N MET A 202 -12.00 48.94 -0.68
CA MET A 202 -10.97 48.44 0.22
C MET A 202 -9.82 47.79 -0.54
N LYS A 203 -8.62 47.82 0.04
CA LYS A 203 -7.55 46.87 -0.30
C LYS A 203 -7.78 45.56 0.42
N ALA A 204 -7.44 44.43 -0.20
CA ALA A 204 -7.66 43.11 0.35
C ALA A 204 -6.57 42.10 -0.03
N ALA A 205 -6.30 41.17 0.86
CA ALA A 205 -5.54 39.94 0.61
C ALA A 205 -6.28 38.77 1.26
N PHE A 206 -6.17 37.59 0.67
CA PHE A 206 -6.78 36.37 1.17
C PHE A 206 -5.72 35.43 1.73
N ASN A 207 -6.08 34.59 2.70
CA ASN A 207 -5.17 33.56 3.20
C ASN A 207 -5.96 32.38 3.80
N ASN A 208 -5.28 31.25 3.95
CA ASN A 208 -5.84 30.03 4.53
C ASN A 208 -5.69 29.91 6.05
N GLY A 209 -5.31 30.99 6.75
CA GLY A 209 -5.07 30.99 8.19
C GLY A 209 -3.77 30.34 8.66
N ASN A 210 -3.05 29.64 7.77
CA ASN A 210 -1.81 28.88 8.07
C ASN A 210 -0.57 29.50 7.41
N GLY A 211 -0.58 30.82 7.19
CA GLY A 211 0.56 31.55 6.62
C GLY A 211 0.72 31.46 5.09
N VAL A 212 -0.22 30.84 4.37
CA VAL A 212 -0.27 30.87 2.90
C VAL A 212 -1.20 32.00 2.46
N TRP A 213 -0.66 32.93 1.67
CA TRP A 213 -1.34 34.15 1.25
C TRP A 213 -1.59 34.18 -0.26
N ASP A 214 -2.74 34.72 -0.63
CA ASP A 214 -3.05 35.24 -1.95
C ASP A 214 -3.19 36.76 -1.85
N ASN A 215 -2.14 37.45 -2.26
CA ASN A 215 -2.05 38.90 -2.31
C ASN A 215 -1.92 39.41 -3.76
N ASN A 216 -2.52 38.71 -4.72
CA ASN A 216 -2.49 39.08 -6.14
C ASN A 216 -1.05 39.26 -6.68
N GLY A 217 -0.15 38.33 -6.37
CA GLY A 217 1.26 38.41 -6.78
C GLY A 217 2.05 39.56 -6.13
N GLY A 218 1.65 40.00 -4.93
CA GLY A 218 2.32 41.06 -4.16
C GLY A 218 1.69 42.45 -4.27
N ALA A 219 0.58 42.62 -5.00
CA ALA A 219 -0.03 43.92 -5.30
C ALA A 219 -1.26 44.29 -4.45
N ASP A 220 -1.82 43.34 -3.68
CA ASP A 220 -3.15 43.40 -3.05
C ASP A 220 -4.30 43.55 -4.06
N TYR A 221 -5.47 43.04 -3.70
CA TYR A 221 -6.72 43.25 -4.43
C TYR A 221 -7.32 44.60 -4.09
N THR A 222 -8.01 45.23 -5.04
CA THR A 222 -8.86 46.41 -4.78
C THR A 222 -10.31 46.01 -5.03
N LEU A 223 -11.14 46.05 -3.99
CA LEU A 223 -12.53 45.59 -4.01
C LEU A 223 -13.48 46.78 -3.76
N PRO A 224 -14.45 47.06 -4.66
CA PRO A 224 -15.40 48.15 -4.47
C PRO A 224 -16.56 47.77 -3.53
N THR A 225 -17.47 48.71 -3.27
CA THR A 225 -18.78 48.43 -2.70
C THR A 225 -19.62 47.53 -3.61
N GLY A 226 -20.65 46.87 -3.07
CA GLY A 226 -21.52 45.96 -3.81
C GLY A 226 -21.07 44.50 -3.77
N VAL A 227 -21.64 43.65 -4.63
CA VAL A 227 -21.26 42.23 -4.74
C VAL A 227 -20.03 42.11 -5.64
N THR A 228 -18.98 41.45 -5.14
CA THR A 228 -17.73 41.25 -5.89
C THR A 228 -17.31 39.79 -5.81
N THR A 229 -16.95 39.20 -6.95
CA THR A 229 -16.30 37.88 -6.99
C THR A 229 -14.80 38.02 -7.24
N VAL A 230 -14.02 37.16 -6.60
CA VAL A 230 -12.57 37.03 -6.79
C VAL A 230 -12.24 35.57 -7.06
N ALA A 231 -11.74 35.27 -8.25
CA ALA A 231 -11.34 33.93 -8.66
C ALA A 231 -10.14 34.01 -9.62
N GLU A 232 -9.16 33.13 -9.47
CA GLU A 232 -7.98 33.05 -10.36
C GLU A 232 -7.28 34.42 -10.54
N ASN A 233 -7.08 35.14 -9.43
CA ASN A 233 -6.51 36.50 -9.38
C ASN A 233 -7.31 37.59 -10.13
N LYS A 234 -8.54 37.31 -10.55
CA LYS A 234 -9.42 38.26 -11.22
C LYS A 234 -10.52 38.76 -10.30
N VAL A 235 -10.66 40.08 -10.19
CA VAL A 235 -11.77 40.76 -9.51
C VAL A 235 -12.88 41.08 -10.51
N THR A 236 -14.11 40.69 -10.20
CA THR A 236 -15.31 41.06 -10.98
C THR A 236 -16.25 41.88 -10.09
N PRO A 237 -16.35 43.20 -10.28
CA PRO A 237 -17.26 44.07 -9.53
C PRO A 237 -18.70 43.93 -10.04
N ASP A 238 -19.67 44.30 -9.20
CA ASP A 238 -21.11 44.20 -9.49
C ASP A 238 -21.53 42.82 -10.02
N ALA A 239 -20.89 41.77 -9.50
CA ALA A 239 -21.11 40.40 -9.94
C ALA A 239 -22.48 39.88 -9.49
N ASP A 240 -23.10 39.07 -10.33
CA ASP A 240 -24.20 38.21 -9.90
C ASP A 240 -23.72 37.27 -8.79
N ASP A 241 -24.64 36.85 -7.91
CA ASP A 241 -24.32 35.87 -6.88
C ASP A 241 -23.90 34.55 -7.57
N PRO A 242 -22.65 34.07 -7.41
CA PRO A 242 -22.18 32.85 -8.05
C PRO A 242 -22.87 31.58 -7.52
N CYS A 243 -23.73 31.74 -6.51
CA CYS A 243 -24.57 30.70 -5.93
C CYS A 243 -26.08 30.96 -6.19
N ALA A 244 -26.46 31.83 -7.15
CA ALA A 244 -27.86 32.02 -7.56
C ALA A 244 -28.34 30.87 -8.48
N ASP A 245 -29.54 30.35 -8.21
CA ASP A 245 -30.18 29.29 -9.00
C ASP A 245 -30.72 29.82 -10.35
N GLU A 246 -30.44 29.10 -11.44
CA GLU A 246 -31.07 29.26 -12.76
C GLU A 246 -32.51 28.69 -12.75
N ALA A 247 -33.34 29.09 -13.73
CA ALA A 247 -34.74 28.65 -13.79
C ALA A 247 -34.85 27.11 -13.89
N PRO A 248 -35.71 26.47 -13.06
CA PRO A 248 -35.70 25.01 -12.91
C PRO A 248 -36.21 24.30 -14.16
N ASP A 249 -35.47 23.30 -14.60
CA ASP A 249 -35.97 22.29 -15.52
C ASP A 249 -37.07 21.47 -14.82
N THR A 250 -38.19 21.27 -15.52
CA THR A 250 -39.41 20.62 -15.00
C THR A 250 -39.83 19.40 -15.85
N ARG A 251 -39.05 19.02 -16.86
CA ARG A 251 -39.37 17.87 -17.71
C ARG A 251 -38.68 16.62 -17.14
N ALA A 252 -39.44 15.54 -16.98
CA ALA A 252 -38.88 14.29 -16.48
C ALA A 252 -38.31 13.40 -17.60
N PRO A 253 -37.28 12.58 -17.30
CA PRO A 253 -36.74 11.59 -18.24
C PRO A 253 -37.75 10.54 -18.71
N THR A 254 -37.44 9.86 -19.82
CA THR A 254 -38.19 8.67 -20.24
C THR A 254 -38.06 7.50 -19.25
N ALA A 255 -39.06 6.62 -19.20
CA ALA A 255 -39.02 5.45 -18.31
C ALA A 255 -38.02 4.40 -18.81
N PRO A 256 -37.20 3.79 -17.93
CA PRO A 256 -36.29 2.71 -18.30
C PRO A 256 -37.03 1.49 -18.88
N THR A 257 -36.45 0.89 -19.92
CA THR A 257 -36.99 -0.32 -20.59
C THR A 257 -35.96 -1.46 -20.56
N GLY A 258 -36.37 -2.69 -20.91
CA GLY A 258 -35.44 -3.83 -20.96
C GLY A 258 -34.89 -4.32 -19.62
N VAL A 259 -35.60 -4.03 -18.51
CA VAL A 259 -35.13 -4.41 -17.16
C VAL A 259 -35.11 -5.92 -16.99
N THR A 260 -33.95 -6.49 -16.67
CA THR A 260 -33.80 -7.90 -16.31
C THR A 260 -33.14 -8.06 -14.94
N ALA A 261 -33.43 -9.17 -14.25
CA ALA A 261 -32.86 -9.50 -12.94
C ALA A 261 -32.39 -10.96 -12.94
N ARG A 262 -31.13 -11.20 -12.55
CA ARG A 262 -30.53 -12.53 -12.45
C ARG A 262 -29.93 -12.72 -11.05
N ALA A 263 -30.33 -13.78 -10.36
CA ALA A 263 -29.74 -14.14 -9.08
C ALA A 263 -28.36 -14.78 -9.25
N ASP A 264 -27.47 -14.49 -8.31
CA ASP A 264 -26.15 -15.09 -8.16
C ASP A 264 -25.81 -15.20 -6.67
N GLY A 265 -25.87 -16.41 -6.11
CA GLY A 265 -25.80 -16.61 -4.65
C GLY A 265 -26.84 -15.76 -3.92
N VAL A 266 -26.40 -14.98 -2.93
CA VAL A 266 -27.24 -14.01 -2.18
C VAL A 266 -27.20 -12.59 -2.77
N SER A 267 -26.99 -12.49 -4.08
CA SER A 267 -27.00 -11.24 -4.82
C SER A 267 -27.94 -11.33 -6.01
N VAL A 268 -28.40 -10.19 -6.52
CA VAL A 268 -29.16 -10.07 -7.78
C VAL A 268 -28.51 -9.00 -8.64
N VAL A 269 -28.14 -9.37 -9.87
CA VAL A 269 -27.65 -8.44 -10.88
C VAL A 269 -28.81 -7.99 -11.76
N LEU A 270 -28.97 -6.68 -11.88
CA LEU A 270 -29.95 -5.99 -12.71
C LEU A 270 -29.29 -5.28 -13.88
N THR A 271 -29.96 -5.31 -15.03
CA THR A 271 -29.58 -4.56 -16.23
C THR A 271 -30.80 -3.93 -16.88
N TRP A 272 -30.64 -2.77 -17.54
CA TRP A 272 -31.70 -2.11 -18.32
C TRP A 272 -31.13 -1.22 -19.44
N GLU A 273 -32.00 -0.73 -20.32
CA GLU A 273 -31.64 0.19 -21.40
C GLU A 273 -31.62 1.66 -20.93
N PRO A 274 -30.66 2.50 -21.38
CA PRO A 274 -30.58 3.90 -20.98
C PRO A 274 -31.84 4.72 -21.31
N SER A 275 -32.21 5.62 -20.41
CA SER A 275 -33.28 6.61 -20.61
C SER A 275 -32.77 7.90 -21.24
N THR A 276 -33.68 8.72 -21.77
CA THR A 276 -33.38 9.99 -22.47
C THR A 276 -34.11 11.14 -21.80
N ASP A 277 -33.51 12.33 -21.83
CA ASP A 277 -34.05 13.57 -21.27
C ASP A 277 -33.54 14.79 -22.08
N ASP A 278 -34.15 15.97 -21.95
CA ASP A 278 -33.74 17.18 -22.68
C ASP A 278 -32.57 17.94 -22.04
N THR A 279 -32.33 17.78 -20.74
CA THR A 279 -31.11 18.30 -20.07
C THR A 279 -30.14 17.18 -19.67
N GLY A 280 -30.62 15.93 -19.66
CA GLY A 280 -29.82 14.72 -19.58
C GLY A 280 -30.05 13.94 -18.29
N VAL A 281 -30.01 12.62 -18.39
CA VAL A 281 -30.17 11.71 -17.25
C VAL A 281 -28.87 11.68 -16.44
N THR A 282 -28.95 11.99 -15.15
CA THR A 282 -27.81 12.02 -14.21
C THR A 282 -27.75 10.77 -13.33
N GLY A 283 -28.83 9.98 -13.26
CA GLY A 283 -28.87 8.72 -12.52
C GLY A 283 -30.18 7.97 -12.66
N TYR A 284 -30.32 6.89 -11.89
CA TYR A 284 -31.50 6.05 -11.81
C TYR A 284 -31.84 5.72 -10.36
N GLN A 285 -33.12 5.48 -10.08
CA GLN A 285 -33.62 4.96 -8.81
C GLN A 285 -34.10 3.53 -8.98
N VAL A 286 -33.38 2.58 -8.37
CA VAL A 286 -33.77 1.17 -8.34
C VAL A 286 -34.56 0.91 -7.06
N THR A 287 -35.83 0.53 -7.20
CA THR A 287 -36.69 0.12 -6.09
C THR A 287 -36.73 -1.40 -6.02
N ARG A 288 -36.17 -1.98 -4.97
CA ARG A 288 -36.30 -3.40 -4.61
C ARG A 288 -37.47 -3.60 -3.66
N THR A 289 -38.25 -4.65 -3.90
CA THR A 289 -39.26 -5.19 -2.98
C THR A 289 -39.02 -6.70 -2.78
N GLY A 290 -39.34 -7.23 -1.60
CA GLY A 290 -39.05 -8.62 -1.21
C GLY A 290 -38.04 -8.72 -0.06
N GLY A 291 -37.98 -9.89 0.59
CA GLY A 291 -37.23 -10.10 1.84
C GLY A 291 -37.81 -9.40 3.07
N THR A 292 -37.21 -9.61 4.24
CA THR A 292 -37.68 -9.02 5.52
C THR A 292 -37.36 -7.53 5.65
N ARG A 293 -36.45 -7.01 4.83
CA ARG A 293 -36.03 -5.59 4.84
C ARG A 293 -37.04 -4.65 4.17
N GLY A 294 -38.12 -5.17 3.59
CA GLY A 294 -39.14 -4.36 2.93
C GLY A 294 -38.64 -3.67 1.67
N GLU A 295 -39.34 -2.61 1.26
CA GLU A 295 -38.97 -1.82 0.09
C GLU A 295 -37.70 -1.01 0.35
N VAL A 296 -36.76 -1.06 -0.60
CA VAL A 296 -35.52 -0.25 -0.55
C VAL A 296 -35.34 0.43 -1.90
N VAL A 297 -35.08 1.73 -1.87
CA VAL A 297 -34.78 2.56 -3.03
C VAL A 297 -33.30 2.92 -3.00
N SER A 298 -32.60 2.65 -4.10
CA SER A 298 -31.18 2.93 -4.27
C SER A 298 -30.95 3.83 -5.48
N ASP A 299 -30.21 4.93 -5.30
CA ASP A 299 -29.76 5.78 -6.40
C ASP A 299 -28.50 5.19 -7.05
N VAL A 300 -28.48 5.08 -8.37
CA VAL A 300 -27.42 4.42 -9.15
C VAL A 300 -27.08 5.21 -10.41
N GLY A 301 -25.80 5.36 -10.72
CA GLY A 301 -25.32 6.13 -11.89
C GLY A 301 -25.16 5.31 -13.18
N SER A 302 -25.45 4.01 -13.15
CA SER A 302 -25.21 3.06 -14.26
C SER A 302 -26.49 2.30 -14.61
N THR A 303 -26.56 1.75 -15.82
CA THR A 303 -27.66 0.86 -16.26
C THR A 303 -27.47 -0.60 -15.84
N VAL A 304 -26.48 -0.87 -14.99
CA VAL A 304 -26.25 -2.14 -14.33
C VAL A 304 -26.19 -1.90 -12.83
N PHE A 305 -26.89 -2.72 -12.05
CA PHE A 305 -26.90 -2.64 -10.58
C PHE A 305 -26.76 -4.03 -9.98
N SER A 306 -25.80 -4.20 -9.05
CA SER A 306 -25.64 -5.44 -8.29
C SER A 306 -26.13 -5.22 -6.87
N ASP A 307 -27.25 -5.86 -6.53
CA ASP A 307 -27.81 -5.84 -5.19
C ASP A 307 -27.28 -7.04 -4.40
N THR A 308 -26.51 -6.80 -3.34
CA THR A 308 -25.73 -7.82 -2.63
C THR A 308 -26.16 -7.97 -1.18
N GLY A 309 -25.81 -9.11 -0.56
CA GLY A 309 -26.10 -9.35 0.87
C GLY A 309 -27.60 -9.54 1.16
N LEU A 310 -28.33 -10.08 0.18
CA LEU A 310 -29.75 -10.41 0.28
C LEU A 310 -29.97 -11.67 1.14
N GLU A 311 -31.20 -11.87 1.60
CA GLU A 311 -31.59 -13.11 2.28
C GLU A 311 -31.50 -14.28 1.32
N GLU A 312 -31.08 -15.45 1.82
CA GLU A 312 -31.01 -16.67 1.01
C GLU A 312 -32.37 -17.19 0.59
N ASN A 313 -32.43 -17.87 -0.56
CA ASN A 313 -33.66 -18.53 -1.07
C ASN A 313 -34.88 -17.59 -1.11
N THR A 314 -34.67 -16.31 -1.38
CA THR A 314 -35.68 -15.26 -1.25
C THR A 314 -35.93 -14.59 -2.60
N ALA A 315 -37.21 -14.42 -2.95
CA ALA A 315 -37.63 -13.74 -4.16
C ALA A 315 -37.63 -12.22 -3.97
N TYR A 316 -37.01 -11.52 -4.91
CA TYR A 316 -36.97 -10.07 -4.99
C TYR A 316 -37.54 -9.58 -6.31
N SER A 317 -38.20 -8.43 -6.28
CA SER A 317 -38.79 -7.73 -7.42
C SER A 317 -38.25 -6.31 -7.49
N TYR A 318 -37.88 -5.87 -8.68
CA TYR A 318 -37.19 -4.60 -8.90
C TYR A 318 -37.88 -3.75 -9.96
N THR A 319 -37.95 -2.45 -9.74
CA THR A 319 -38.33 -1.45 -10.76
C THR A 319 -37.29 -0.33 -10.80
N VAL A 320 -37.14 0.32 -11.95
CA VAL A 320 -36.15 1.38 -12.16
C VAL A 320 -36.83 2.65 -12.66
N ARG A 321 -36.43 3.81 -12.14
CA ARG A 321 -36.77 5.15 -12.65
C ARG A 321 -35.50 5.89 -13.05
N ALA A 322 -35.57 6.80 -14.00
CA ALA A 322 -34.46 7.68 -14.37
C ALA A 322 -34.62 9.06 -13.68
N VAL A 323 -33.50 9.72 -13.40
CA VAL A 323 -33.41 11.03 -12.73
C VAL A 323 -32.51 11.96 -13.55
N ASP A 324 -32.91 13.21 -13.74
CA ASP A 324 -32.12 14.24 -14.43
C ASP A 324 -31.34 15.16 -13.48
N ALA A 325 -30.66 16.17 -14.02
CA ALA A 325 -29.88 17.14 -13.24
C ALA A 325 -30.73 18.07 -12.35
N ALA A 326 -32.00 18.26 -12.68
CA ALA A 326 -32.94 19.07 -11.90
C ALA A 326 -33.72 18.25 -10.85
N GLY A 327 -33.52 16.93 -10.83
CA GLY A 327 -34.17 16.01 -9.91
C GLY A 327 -35.56 15.55 -10.37
N ASN A 328 -35.94 15.77 -11.63
CA ASN A 328 -37.19 15.19 -12.15
C ASN A 328 -37.01 13.68 -12.34
N VAL A 329 -38.05 12.93 -12.00
CA VAL A 329 -38.02 11.45 -11.96
C VAL A 329 -39.01 10.87 -12.96
N SER A 330 -38.57 9.89 -13.75
CA SER A 330 -39.42 9.21 -14.73
C SER A 330 -40.52 8.34 -14.08
N ALA A 331 -41.46 7.87 -14.90
CA ALA A 331 -42.28 6.72 -14.54
C ALA A 331 -41.40 5.46 -14.31
N ALA A 332 -41.86 4.54 -13.47
CA ALA A 332 -41.14 3.29 -13.19
C ALA A 332 -41.22 2.32 -14.37
N SER A 333 -40.16 1.52 -14.53
CA SER A 333 -40.11 0.40 -15.46
C SER A 333 -41.12 -0.71 -15.11
N ALA A 334 -41.30 -1.66 -16.02
CA ALA A 334 -41.86 -2.96 -15.66
C ALA A 334 -40.98 -3.66 -14.61
N ALA A 335 -41.59 -4.48 -13.75
CA ALA A 335 -40.89 -5.17 -12.68
C ALA A 335 -40.11 -6.39 -13.19
N ALA A 336 -38.87 -6.56 -12.72
CA ALA A 336 -38.04 -7.75 -12.95
C ALA A 336 -37.84 -8.51 -11.65
N THR A 337 -37.93 -9.85 -11.69
CA THR A 337 -37.88 -10.70 -10.48
C THR A 337 -36.75 -11.72 -10.52
N ALA A 338 -36.10 -11.97 -9.39
CA ALA A 338 -35.10 -13.03 -9.23
C ALA A 338 -35.18 -13.65 -7.82
N THR A 339 -34.82 -14.93 -7.70
CA THR A 339 -34.76 -15.65 -6.40
C THR A 339 -33.32 -16.01 -6.08
N THR A 340 -32.82 -15.53 -4.94
CA THR A 340 -31.44 -15.79 -4.47
C THR A 340 -31.21 -17.26 -4.11
N GLY A 341 -29.95 -17.71 -4.18
CA GLY A 341 -29.48 -19.00 -3.66
C GLY A 341 -29.09 -18.95 -2.17
N THR A 342 -28.38 -19.97 -1.71
CA THR A 342 -27.89 -20.12 -0.31
C THR A 342 -26.78 -19.14 0.03
N LYS A 343 -26.77 -18.60 1.26
CA LYS A 343 -25.73 -17.67 1.74
C LYS A 343 -24.44 -18.44 2.07
N PRO A 344 -23.29 -18.11 1.47
CA PRO A 344 -22.00 -18.59 1.96
C PRO A 344 -21.81 -18.12 3.41
N SER A 345 -21.31 -18.96 4.31
CA SER A 345 -21.10 -18.60 5.71
C SER A 345 -20.30 -17.29 5.82
N THR A 346 -20.90 -16.24 6.39
CA THR A 346 -20.22 -14.95 6.61
C THR A 346 -19.08 -15.19 7.57
N PRO A 347 -17.82 -15.03 7.14
CA PRO A 347 -16.72 -15.09 8.05
C PRO A 347 -16.75 -13.86 8.95
N THR A 348 -16.31 -14.02 10.19
CA THR A 348 -15.94 -12.86 11.01
C THR A 348 -14.80 -12.15 10.30
N THR A 349 -14.83 -10.83 10.15
CA THR A 349 -13.74 -10.06 9.52
C THR A 349 -12.41 -10.56 10.07
N GLY A 350 -11.58 -11.15 9.20
CA GLY A 350 -10.41 -11.91 9.62
C GLY A 350 -9.43 -11.04 10.41
N LYS A 351 -9.10 -11.46 11.64
CA LYS A 351 -7.90 -10.97 12.32
C LYS A 351 -6.71 -11.74 11.75
N PRO A 352 -5.58 -11.10 11.43
CA PRO A 352 -4.35 -11.81 11.07
C PRO A 352 -4.07 -12.96 12.05
N LEU A 353 -3.66 -14.11 11.54
CA LEU A 353 -3.56 -15.35 12.32
C LEU A 353 -2.50 -15.26 13.44
N GLY A 354 -1.57 -14.30 13.34
CA GLY A 354 -0.69 -13.90 14.43
C GLY A 354 0.30 -14.98 14.88
N THR A 355 0.53 -16.03 14.09
CA THR A 355 1.57 -17.05 14.32
C THR A 355 2.91 -16.63 13.73
N ASP A 356 4.02 -17.17 14.23
CA ASP A 356 5.37 -16.92 13.66
C ASP A 356 5.44 -17.35 12.18
N PRO A 357 5.79 -16.44 11.24
CA PRO A 357 5.81 -16.73 9.81
C PRO A 357 6.77 -17.85 9.40
N ARG A 358 7.82 -18.13 10.18
CA ARG A 358 8.78 -19.20 9.86
C ARG A 358 8.19 -20.61 9.95
N LYS A 359 7.04 -20.74 10.61
CA LYS A 359 6.26 -21.99 10.68
C LYS A 359 5.45 -22.24 9.41
N ASP A 360 5.29 -21.22 8.56
CA ASP A 360 4.34 -21.22 7.45
C ASP A 360 5.05 -21.32 6.09
N PRO A 361 5.16 -22.52 5.50
CA PRO A 361 5.55 -22.64 4.09
C PRO A 361 4.57 -21.86 3.21
N ILE A 362 5.10 -21.15 2.22
CA ILE A 362 4.34 -20.22 1.36
C ILE A 362 4.10 -20.83 -0.01
N TYR A 363 2.86 -20.75 -0.49
CA TYR A 363 2.51 -21.03 -1.88
C TYR A 363 2.33 -19.71 -2.64
N PHE A 364 3.17 -19.45 -3.64
CA PHE A 364 3.17 -18.20 -4.40
C PHE A 364 2.35 -18.36 -5.69
N VAL A 365 1.30 -17.54 -5.83
CA VAL A 365 0.37 -17.57 -6.97
C VAL A 365 0.35 -16.24 -7.71
N LEU A 366 0.29 -16.33 -9.04
CA LEU A 366 -0.11 -15.21 -9.89
C LEU A 366 -1.62 -15.30 -10.08
N THR A 367 -2.37 -14.48 -9.35
CA THR A 367 -3.83 -14.65 -9.16
C THR A 367 -4.56 -14.75 -10.50
N ALA A 368 -4.26 -13.85 -11.44
CA ALA A 368 -4.82 -13.79 -12.79
C ALA A 368 -4.60 -15.05 -13.65
N ARG A 369 -3.74 -15.99 -13.21
CA ARG A 369 -3.30 -17.16 -13.98
C ARG A 369 -3.50 -18.48 -13.23
N PHE A 370 -4.00 -18.45 -12.00
CA PHE A 370 -4.06 -19.65 -11.16
C PHE A 370 -5.31 -20.50 -11.44
N ASN A 371 -6.51 -19.98 -11.16
CA ASN A 371 -7.78 -20.66 -11.40
C ASN A 371 -8.88 -19.62 -11.69
N ASP A 372 -9.64 -19.85 -12.76
CA ASP A 372 -10.81 -19.09 -13.20
C ASP A 372 -12.05 -19.57 -12.42
N GLY A 373 -12.61 -18.71 -11.57
CA GLY A 373 -13.84 -18.98 -10.81
C GLY A 373 -15.06 -18.26 -11.38
N ASP A 374 -14.84 -17.18 -12.14
CA ASP A 374 -15.87 -16.40 -12.79
C ASP A 374 -15.45 -15.89 -14.17
N PRO A 375 -15.76 -16.63 -15.24
CA PRO A 375 -15.40 -16.21 -16.59
C PRO A 375 -16.01 -14.87 -17.03
N ALA A 376 -17.01 -14.33 -16.31
CA ALA A 376 -17.63 -13.05 -16.64
C ALA A 376 -16.70 -11.85 -16.41
N ASN A 377 -15.69 -11.97 -15.54
CA ASN A 377 -14.68 -10.93 -15.29
C ASN A 377 -13.38 -11.13 -16.11
N ASN A 378 -13.31 -12.18 -16.94
CA ASN A 378 -12.15 -12.41 -17.82
C ASN A 378 -11.97 -11.26 -18.80
N ARG A 379 -10.76 -10.70 -18.85
CA ARG A 379 -10.45 -9.54 -19.72
C ARG A 379 -9.11 -9.70 -20.41
N GLY A 380 -9.12 -9.39 -21.71
CA GLY A 380 -7.91 -9.05 -22.46
C GLY A 380 -7.55 -7.57 -22.25
N GLY A 381 -6.27 -7.24 -22.43
CA GLY A 381 -5.77 -5.87 -22.52
C GLY A 381 -5.55 -5.44 -23.97
N SER A 382 -4.91 -4.27 -24.16
CA SER A 382 -4.62 -3.72 -25.51
C SER A 382 -3.70 -4.64 -26.33
N GLN A 383 -2.90 -5.48 -25.67
CA GLN A 383 -1.98 -6.41 -26.32
C GLN A 383 -2.55 -7.82 -26.51
N HIS A 384 -3.83 -8.07 -26.21
CA HIS A 384 -4.43 -9.42 -26.24
C HIS A 384 -4.33 -10.10 -27.62
N GLU A 385 -4.58 -9.36 -28.69
CA GLU A 385 -4.42 -9.87 -30.06
C GLU A 385 -2.95 -10.00 -30.48
N LYS A 386 -2.16 -8.95 -30.26
CA LYS A 386 -0.75 -8.89 -30.69
C LYS A 386 0.13 -9.95 -30.02
N SER A 387 -0.14 -10.25 -28.75
CA SER A 387 0.54 -11.32 -28.02
C SER A 387 0.16 -12.71 -28.52
N GLY A 388 -0.94 -12.85 -29.28
CA GLY A 388 -1.50 -14.13 -29.70
C GLY A 388 -2.32 -14.83 -28.61
N ASN A 389 -2.62 -14.14 -27.51
CA ASN A 389 -3.48 -14.66 -26.43
C ASN A 389 -4.90 -14.97 -26.93
N ALA A 390 -5.47 -14.10 -27.79
CA ALA A 390 -6.79 -14.30 -28.38
C ALA A 390 -6.89 -15.62 -29.17
N ALA A 391 -5.87 -15.94 -29.96
CA ALA A 391 -5.79 -17.18 -30.74
C ALA A 391 -5.72 -18.46 -29.87
N ASN A 392 -5.45 -18.31 -28.57
CA ASN A 392 -5.35 -19.40 -27.60
C ASN A 392 -6.53 -19.44 -26.61
N ASP A 393 -7.52 -18.55 -26.74
CA ASP A 393 -8.61 -18.38 -25.76
C ASP A 393 -8.05 -18.25 -24.32
N ASP A 394 -7.00 -17.44 -24.18
CA ASP A 394 -6.25 -17.26 -22.94
C ASP A 394 -6.14 -15.77 -22.58
N PRO A 395 -7.25 -15.16 -22.08
CA PRO A 395 -7.23 -13.77 -21.66
C PRO A 395 -6.18 -13.53 -20.59
N MET A 396 -5.69 -12.29 -20.54
CA MET A 396 -4.62 -11.89 -19.64
C MET A 396 -5.08 -12.01 -18.18
N PHE A 397 -6.28 -11.48 -17.88
CA PHE A 397 -7.00 -11.76 -16.64
C PHE A 397 -7.94 -12.94 -16.89
N ARG A 398 -7.62 -14.07 -16.26
CA ARG A 398 -8.38 -15.32 -16.37
C ARG A 398 -8.69 -15.94 -15.00
N GLY A 399 -7.77 -15.82 -14.06
CA GLY A 399 -7.97 -16.23 -12.67
C GLY A 399 -8.40 -15.08 -11.78
N ASP A 400 -9.09 -15.40 -10.70
CA ASP A 400 -9.75 -14.44 -9.82
C ASP A 400 -9.76 -14.95 -8.37
N PHE A 401 -10.30 -14.16 -7.44
CA PHE A 401 -10.39 -14.54 -6.04
C PHE A 401 -11.35 -15.69 -5.78
N LYS A 402 -12.44 -15.81 -6.56
CA LYS A 402 -13.37 -16.94 -6.44
C LYS A 402 -12.66 -18.25 -6.74
N GLY A 403 -11.91 -18.30 -7.83
CA GLY A 403 -11.11 -19.44 -8.23
C GLY A 403 -10.02 -19.77 -7.23
N LEU A 404 -9.40 -18.77 -6.59
CA LEU A 404 -8.44 -19.01 -5.51
C LEU A 404 -9.13 -19.58 -4.25
N VAL A 405 -10.27 -19.03 -3.84
CA VAL A 405 -11.10 -19.53 -2.72
C VAL A 405 -11.47 -21.00 -2.93
N GLU A 406 -11.94 -21.35 -4.12
CA GLU A 406 -12.30 -22.73 -4.50
C GLU A 406 -11.13 -23.72 -4.42
N LYS A 407 -9.89 -23.23 -4.50
CA LYS A 407 -8.66 -24.04 -4.53
C LYS A 407 -7.80 -23.92 -3.27
N LEU A 408 -8.27 -23.23 -2.21
CA LEU A 408 -7.57 -23.21 -0.93
C LEU A 408 -7.37 -24.62 -0.35
N ASP A 409 -8.31 -25.55 -0.55
CA ASP A 409 -8.14 -26.95 -0.10
C ASP A 409 -7.08 -27.72 -0.90
N TYR A 410 -6.82 -27.34 -2.16
CA TYR A 410 -5.67 -27.88 -2.89
C TYR A 410 -4.36 -27.43 -2.23
N ILE A 411 -4.21 -26.12 -1.98
CA ILE A 411 -3.01 -25.54 -1.36
C ILE A 411 -2.79 -26.10 0.06
N LYS A 412 -3.86 -26.21 0.85
CA LYS A 412 -3.84 -26.87 2.16
C LYS A 412 -3.49 -28.35 2.06
N GLY A 413 -4.03 -29.03 1.05
CA GLY A 413 -3.74 -30.42 0.73
C GLY A 413 -2.28 -30.67 0.34
N LEU A 414 -1.59 -29.72 -0.30
CA LEU A 414 -0.14 -29.74 -0.50
C LEU A 414 0.64 -29.52 0.80
N GLY A 415 0.00 -28.90 1.79
CA GLY A 415 0.57 -28.62 3.11
C GLY A 415 1.13 -27.22 3.27
N PHE A 416 0.71 -26.24 2.46
CA PHE A 416 1.07 -24.83 2.66
C PHE A 416 0.10 -24.16 3.64
N SER A 417 0.62 -23.31 4.54
CA SER A 417 -0.18 -22.53 5.50
C SER A 417 -0.08 -21.02 5.31
N ALA A 418 0.50 -20.59 4.19
CA ALA A 418 0.45 -19.22 3.72
C ALA A 418 0.33 -19.18 2.19
N VAL A 419 -0.34 -18.16 1.66
CA VAL A 419 -0.43 -17.87 0.23
C VAL A 419 0.14 -16.47 0.01
N TRP A 420 1.12 -16.36 -0.87
CA TRP A 420 1.54 -15.07 -1.42
C TRP A 420 0.83 -14.86 -2.75
N ILE A 421 0.11 -13.75 -2.88
CA ILE A 421 -0.59 -13.35 -4.11
C ILE A 421 0.04 -12.09 -4.70
N THR A 422 0.11 -11.99 -6.03
CA THR A 422 0.51 -10.78 -6.76
C THR A 422 -0.39 -9.57 -6.46
N PRO A 423 0.02 -8.33 -6.80
CA PRO A 423 -0.68 -7.14 -6.32
C PRO A 423 -2.17 -7.10 -6.71
N VAL A 424 -2.99 -6.58 -5.82
CA VAL A 424 -4.47 -6.59 -5.93
C VAL A 424 -5.06 -5.22 -6.28
N VAL A 425 -4.24 -4.17 -6.34
CA VAL A 425 -4.69 -2.81 -6.67
C VAL A 425 -5.16 -2.74 -8.12
N LEU A 426 -6.09 -1.83 -8.44
CA LEU A 426 -6.55 -1.65 -9.82
C LEU A 426 -5.37 -1.21 -10.70
N ASN A 427 -5.09 -2.03 -11.69
CA ASN A 427 -4.01 -1.82 -12.65
C ASN A 427 -4.49 -1.11 -13.91
N ARG A 428 -3.61 -0.36 -14.59
CA ARG A 428 -3.91 0.22 -15.89
C ARG A 428 -2.65 0.34 -16.74
N SER A 429 -2.47 -0.57 -17.69
CA SER A 429 -1.44 -0.48 -18.72
C SER A 429 -1.78 -1.39 -19.91
N ASP A 430 -0.90 -1.45 -20.90
CA ASP A 430 -1.09 -2.24 -22.12
C ASP A 430 -1.04 -3.76 -21.85
N TYR A 431 -0.22 -4.18 -20.89
CA TYR A 431 -0.05 -5.56 -20.46
C TYR A 431 0.08 -5.63 -18.94
N ASP A 432 -1.03 -5.72 -18.20
CA ASP A 432 -1.10 -5.37 -16.77
C ASP A 432 -1.65 -6.47 -15.83
N TYR A 433 -1.85 -7.69 -16.35
CA TYR A 433 -2.34 -8.85 -15.55
C TYR A 433 -1.44 -9.26 -14.39
N HIS A 434 -0.18 -8.85 -14.42
CA HIS A 434 0.80 -9.14 -13.37
C HIS A 434 0.61 -8.30 -12.10
N GLY A 435 -0.13 -7.19 -12.14
CA GLY A 435 -0.50 -6.41 -10.96
C GLY A 435 0.43 -5.25 -10.58
N TYR A 436 1.65 -5.20 -11.14
CA TYR A 436 2.68 -4.18 -10.85
C TYR A 436 2.51 -2.82 -11.53
N HIS A 437 1.47 -2.62 -12.35
CA HIS A 437 1.15 -1.34 -13.00
C HIS A 437 -0.03 -0.64 -12.31
N GLY A 438 0.14 -0.38 -11.00
CA GLY A 438 -0.90 0.20 -10.14
C GLY A 438 -1.37 1.57 -10.65
N TRP A 439 -2.70 1.72 -10.76
CA TRP A 439 -3.37 2.94 -11.22
C TRP A 439 -4.20 3.57 -10.10
N ASP A 440 -5.09 2.79 -9.46
CA ASP A 440 -5.87 3.22 -8.30
C ASP A 440 -5.52 2.32 -7.13
N PHE A 441 -4.62 2.80 -6.27
CA PHE A 441 -4.08 2.06 -5.14
C PHE A 441 -5.10 1.88 -4.00
N TYR A 442 -6.21 2.62 -4.04
CA TYR A 442 -7.28 2.53 -3.05
C TYR A 442 -8.42 1.61 -3.52
N LYS A 443 -8.32 1.02 -4.70
CA LYS A 443 -9.33 0.13 -5.29
C LYS A 443 -8.73 -1.24 -5.56
N VAL A 444 -9.41 -2.30 -5.13
CA VAL A 444 -9.10 -3.67 -5.57
C VAL A 444 -9.45 -3.79 -7.05
N ASP A 445 -8.62 -4.44 -7.85
CA ASP A 445 -8.86 -4.62 -9.28
C ASP A 445 -10.16 -5.44 -9.50
N PRO A 446 -11.22 -4.84 -10.09
CA PRO A 446 -12.48 -5.55 -10.29
C PRO A 446 -12.37 -6.74 -11.22
N ARG A 447 -11.30 -6.85 -12.03
CA ARG A 447 -11.03 -8.05 -12.85
C ARG A 447 -10.66 -9.27 -12.00
N LEU A 448 -10.31 -9.08 -10.72
CA LEU A 448 -10.00 -10.16 -9.78
C LEU A 448 -11.17 -10.47 -8.83
N GLU A 449 -12.19 -9.62 -8.76
CA GLU A 449 -13.35 -9.82 -7.90
C GLU A 449 -14.51 -10.47 -8.67
N SER A 450 -15.30 -11.25 -7.94
CA SER A 450 -16.52 -11.87 -8.45
C SER A 450 -17.65 -11.66 -7.46
N ALA A 451 -18.90 -11.83 -7.90
CA ALA A 451 -20.04 -11.82 -7.00
C ALA A 451 -19.85 -12.87 -5.88
N GLY A 452 -19.85 -12.43 -4.62
CA GLY A 452 -19.64 -13.31 -3.45
C GLY A 452 -18.21 -13.78 -3.23
N ALA A 453 -17.22 -13.21 -3.93
CA ALA A 453 -15.80 -13.48 -3.73
C ALA A 453 -14.99 -12.19 -3.95
N SER A 454 -15.12 -11.27 -3.00
CA SER A 454 -14.28 -10.09 -2.87
C SER A 454 -12.89 -10.45 -2.34
N TYR A 455 -11.98 -9.47 -2.31
CA TYR A 455 -10.69 -9.69 -1.63
C TYR A 455 -10.83 -10.00 -0.14
N GLN A 456 -11.84 -9.41 0.54
CA GLN A 456 -12.13 -9.73 1.94
C GLN A 456 -12.55 -11.19 2.10
N ASP A 457 -13.41 -11.69 1.20
CA ASP A 457 -13.87 -13.09 1.25
C ASP A 457 -12.72 -14.08 1.07
N LEU A 458 -11.72 -13.74 0.26
CA LEU A 458 -10.50 -14.55 0.13
C LEU A 458 -9.70 -14.59 1.44
N ILE A 459 -9.41 -13.43 2.05
CA ILE A 459 -8.67 -13.34 3.31
C ILE A 459 -9.38 -14.20 4.36
N ASP A 460 -10.67 -14.00 4.50
CA ASP A 460 -11.48 -14.67 5.49
C ASP A 460 -11.56 -16.19 5.23
N ALA A 461 -11.70 -16.62 3.98
CA ALA A 461 -11.72 -18.04 3.62
C ALA A 461 -10.37 -18.73 3.87
N ALA A 462 -9.27 -18.03 3.63
CA ALA A 462 -7.93 -18.51 3.96
C ALA A 462 -7.74 -18.64 5.48
N HIS A 463 -8.12 -17.62 6.24
CA HIS A 463 -8.06 -17.62 7.71
C HIS A 463 -8.91 -18.72 8.33
N ALA A 464 -10.13 -18.94 7.82
CA ALA A 464 -10.99 -20.04 8.25
C ALA A 464 -10.35 -21.42 8.04
N LYS A 465 -9.40 -21.52 7.11
CA LYS A 465 -8.60 -22.73 6.85
C LYS A 465 -7.26 -22.75 7.59
N GLY A 466 -6.96 -21.73 8.41
CA GLY A 466 -5.70 -21.57 9.12
C GLY A 466 -4.54 -21.16 8.22
N MET A 467 -4.83 -20.49 7.11
CA MET A 467 -3.85 -20.06 6.11
C MET A 467 -3.71 -18.55 6.11
N LYS A 468 -2.48 -18.07 6.03
CA LYS A 468 -2.17 -16.64 5.92
C LYS A 468 -2.28 -16.13 4.48
N ILE A 469 -2.55 -14.83 4.32
CA ILE A 469 -2.43 -14.11 3.04
C ILE A 469 -1.29 -13.08 3.15
N TYR A 470 -0.29 -13.23 2.29
CA TYR A 470 0.74 -12.21 2.05
C TYR A 470 0.43 -11.50 0.73
N GLN A 471 0.13 -10.21 0.82
CA GLN A 471 -0.18 -9.38 -0.34
C GLN A 471 1.11 -8.79 -0.91
N ASP A 472 1.27 -8.85 -2.22
CA ASP A 472 2.30 -8.10 -2.92
C ASP A 472 1.95 -6.60 -2.99
N VAL A 473 2.92 -5.73 -2.71
CA VAL A 473 2.75 -4.28 -2.63
C VAL A 473 3.88 -3.55 -3.37
N VAL A 474 3.53 -2.48 -4.08
CA VAL A 474 4.46 -1.69 -4.91
C VAL A 474 4.51 -0.27 -4.36
N TYR A 475 5.55 0.05 -3.61
CA TYR A 475 5.77 1.41 -3.09
C TYR A 475 6.55 2.30 -4.07
N ASN A 476 7.24 1.69 -5.04
CA ASN A 476 8.23 2.40 -5.84
C ASN A 476 7.61 3.23 -6.97
N HIS A 477 6.66 2.65 -7.69
CA HIS A 477 6.15 3.22 -8.93
C HIS A 477 4.64 3.00 -9.08
N SER A 478 4.01 3.85 -9.90
CA SER A 478 2.69 3.59 -10.49
C SER A 478 2.83 3.03 -11.90
N SER A 479 1.70 2.82 -12.57
CA SER A 479 1.71 2.69 -14.03
C SER A 479 2.20 3.98 -14.70
N ARG A 480 2.49 3.88 -16.00
CA ARG A 480 2.87 5.01 -16.85
C ARG A 480 1.89 6.16 -16.89
N TRP A 481 0.64 5.91 -16.51
CA TRP A 481 -0.41 6.91 -16.49
C TRP A 481 -0.48 7.64 -15.14
N GLY A 482 0.49 7.45 -14.27
CA GLY A 482 0.48 8.01 -12.92
C GLY A 482 -0.45 7.22 -11.98
N ALA A 483 -0.86 7.88 -10.90
CA ALA A 483 -1.70 7.29 -9.87
C ALA A 483 -2.94 8.15 -9.61
N LYS A 484 -4.12 7.55 -9.73
CA LYS A 484 -5.40 8.20 -9.46
C LYS A 484 -5.45 8.68 -8.02
N GLY A 485 -5.88 9.93 -7.83
CA GLY A 485 -5.89 10.59 -6.52
C GLY A 485 -4.54 11.22 -6.12
N LEU A 486 -3.47 10.99 -6.88
CA LEU A 486 -2.19 11.67 -6.69
C LEU A 486 -1.87 12.59 -7.88
N PHE A 487 -1.65 12.01 -9.06
CA PHE A 487 -1.44 12.75 -10.30
C PHE A 487 -1.57 11.83 -11.52
N THR A 488 -2.24 12.31 -12.57
CA THR A 488 -2.36 11.65 -13.87
C THR A 488 -1.97 12.67 -14.95
N PRO A 489 -0.91 12.43 -15.74
CA PRO A 489 -0.60 13.30 -16.86
C PRO A 489 -1.66 13.15 -17.96
N THR A 490 -1.97 14.24 -18.66
CA THR A 490 -2.63 14.17 -19.96
C THR A 490 -1.57 14.05 -21.03
N VAL A 491 -1.71 13.10 -21.94
CA VAL A 491 -0.80 12.95 -23.09
C VAL A 491 -1.33 13.63 -24.33
N TYR A 492 -0.44 14.02 -25.23
CA TYR A 492 -0.86 14.43 -26.56
C TYR A 492 -1.38 13.21 -27.32
N GLY A 493 -2.54 13.36 -27.95
CA GLY A 493 -3.08 12.31 -28.80
C GLY A 493 -3.91 12.90 -29.94
N VAL A 494 -3.95 12.18 -31.06
CA VAL A 494 -4.80 12.48 -32.21
C VAL A 494 -5.46 11.20 -32.67
N ARG A 495 -6.69 11.28 -33.17
CA ARG A 495 -7.43 10.14 -33.73
C ARG A 495 -7.51 10.22 -35.25
N ASP A 496 -6.37 10.38 -35.90
CA ASP A 496 -6.26 10.36 -37.36
C ASP A 496 -6.16 8.93 -37.91
N ALA A 497 -5.92 8.80 -39.22
CA ALA A 497 -5.75 7.50 -39.87
C ALA A 497 -4.55 6.69 -39.34
N GLN A 498 -3.60 7.31 -38.64
CA GLN A 498 -2.42 6.64 -38.06
C GLN A 498 -2.69 6.19 -36.63
N TRP A 499 -3.37 7.00 -35.81
CA TRP A 499 -3.41 6.83 -34.35
C TRP A 499 -4.79 6.53 -33.76
N SER A 500 -5.85 6.51 -34.58
CA SER A 500 -7.24 6.23 -34.12
C SER A 500 -7.45 4.87 -33.45
N TRP A 501 -6.58 3.88 -33.70
CA TRP A 501 -6.62 2.58 -33.02
C TRP A 501 -6.06 2.64 -31.59
N TYR A 502 -5.10 3.55 -31.35
CA TYR A 502 -4.40 3.70 -30.08
C TYR A 502 -5.20 4.55 -29.10
N TYR A 503 -5.84 5.63 -29.57
CA TYR A 503 -6.58 6.56 -28.72
C TYR A 503 -8.10 6.37 -28.85
N ASP A 504 -8.78 6.08 -27.75
CA ASP A 504 -10.24 6.02 -27.70
C ASP A 504 -10.86 7.42 -27.65
N ALA A 505 -12.10 7.58 -28.12
CA ALA A 505 -12.79 8.87 -27.99
C ALA A 505 -13.08 9.15 -26.51
N LYS A 506 -12.86 10.40 -26.07
CA LYS A 506 -13.25 10.80 -24.72
C LYS A 506 -14.77 10.61 -24.52
N GLN A 507 -15.13 9.95 -23.44
CA GLN A 507 -16.51 9.71 -23.02
C GLN A 507 -16.68 10.44 -21.70
N ALA A 508 -17.64 11.37 -21.64
CA ALA A 508 -17.93 12.14 -20.44
C ALA A 508 -18.71 11.29 -19.44
N GLY A 509 -18.15 11.11 -18.23
CA GLY A 509 -18.78 10.36 -17.14
C GLY A 509 -18.36 8.88 -17.07
N PHE A 510 -17.65 8.36 -18.07
CA PHE A 510 -17.08 7.01 -18.00
C PHE A 510 -15.84 6.99 -17.10
N GLU A 511 -15.83 6.06 -16.14
CA GLU A 511 -14.69 5.81 -15.26
C GLU A 511 -14.08 4.46 -15.57
N TYR A 512 -12.76 4.43 -15.77
CA TYR A 512 -12.03 3.18 -15.98
C TYR A 512 -12.04 2.31 -14.71
N ASP A 513 -12.48 1.07 -14.85
CA ASP A 513 -12.49 0.05 -13.80
C ASP A 513 -11.90 -1.30 -14.24
N GLY A 514 -11.39 -1.40 -15.48
CA GLY A 514 -10.83 -2.61 -16.07
C GLY A 514 -11.84 -3.66 -16.55
N VAL A 515 -13.12 -3.58 -16.16
CA VAL A 515 -14.15 -4.61 -16.43
C VAL A 515 -15.25 -4.09 -17.35
N THR A 516 -15.72 -2.88 -17.12
CA THR A 516 -16.82 -2.25 -17.86
C THR A 516 -16.35 -1.91 -19.28
N VAL A 517 -17.13 -2.35 -20.27
CA VAL A 517 -16.86 -2.05 -21.68
C VAL A 517 -17.38 -0.64 -21.99
N GLU A 518 -16.49 0.24 -22.44
CA GLU A 518 -16.89 1.60 -22.82
C GLU A 518 -17.72 1.54 -24.12
N PRO A 519 -18.95 2.11 -24.15
CA PRO A 519 -19.89 1.88 -25.25
C PRO A 519 -19.45 2.36 -26.64
N LYS A 520 -18.62 3.41 -26.73
CA LYS A 520 -18.19 3.97 -28.02
C LYS A 520 -17.03 3.20 -28.64
N SER A 521 -16.07 2.78 -27.83
CA SER A 521 -14.87 2.06 -28.25
C SER A 521 -15.06 0.55 -28.28
N GLY A 522 -16.00 0.01 -27.50
CA GLY A 522 -16.20 -1.42 -27.33
C GLY A 522 -15.07 -2.10 -26.55
N LYS A 523 -14.28 -1.33 -25.79
CA LYS A 523 -13.10 -1.82 -25.05
C LYS A 523 -13.29 -1.65 -23.54
N SER A 524 -12.81 -2.61 -22.75
CA SER A 524 -12.66 -2.45 -21.30
C SER A 524 -11.34 -1.80 -20.90
N TYR A 525 -10.30 -1.91 -21.73
CA TYR A 525 -9.02 -1.23 -21.58
C TYR A 525 -9.07 0.22 -22.13
N TYR A 526 -10.12 0.94 -21.76
CA TYR A 526 -10.39 2.31 -22.21
C TYR A 526 -9.23 3.26 -21.90
N ASN A 527 -8.92 4.19 -22.81
CA ASN A 527 -7.91 5.24 -22.58
C ASN A 527 -8.30 6.66 -23.05
N GLY A 528 -9.57 6.89 -23.36
CA GLY A 528 -10.02 8.17 -23.95
C GLY A 528 -9.98 9.37 -23.00
N ASP A 529 -9.84 9.13 -21.70
CA ASP A 529 -9.62 10.12 -20.64
C ASP A 529 -8.15 10.53 -20.46
N LEU A 530 -7.22 9.80 -21.06
CA LEU A 530 -5.78 9.99 -20.85
C LEU A 530 -5.12 10.97 -21.84
N TRP A 531 -5.80 11.35 -22.92
CA TRP A 531 -5.19 12.13 -24.00
C TRP A 531 -5.99 13.38 -24.41
N SER A 532 -5.31 14.33 -25.06
CA SER A 532 -5.89 15.54 -25.64
C SER A 532 -5.13 16.01 -26.89
N THR A 533 -5.84 16.58 -27.87
CA THR A 533 -5.19 17.37 -28.94
C THR A 533 -4.81 18.77 -28.47
N THR A 534 -5.62 19.34 -27.57
CA THR A 534 -5.43 20.69 -27.03
C THR A 534 -4.44 20.63 -25.87
N GLU A 535 -3.49 21.56 -25.84
CA GLU A 535 -2.55 21.68 -24.75
C GLU A 535 -3.30 21.92 -23.43
N PRO A 536 -3.13 21.06 -22.41
CA PRO A 536 -3.82 21.23 -21.15
C PRO A 536 -3.25 22.44 -20.39
N SER A 537 -4.12 23.12 -19.62
CA SER A 537 -3.69 24.22 -18.75
C SER A 537 -2.64 23.72 -17.74
N GLY A 538 -1.56 24.49 -17.56
CA GLY A 538 -0.47 24.11 -16.67
C GLY A 538 0.45 23.01 -17.22
N ASN A 539 0.34 22.64 -18.50
CA ASN A 539 1.26 21.72 -19.16
C ASN A 539 2.71 22.22 -19.04
N THR A 540 3.59 21.34 -18.62
CA THR A 540 5.03 21.58 -18.52
C THR A 540 5.82 20.83 -19.59
N CYS A 541 5.15 20.02 -20.42
CA CYS A 541 5.79 19.31 -21.51
C CYS A 541 6.05 20.21 -22.71
N LEU A 542 7.33 20.32 -23.10
CA LEU A 542 7.77 21.22 -24.16
C LEU A 542 7.28 20.75 -25.55
N ASN A 543 6.92 21.72 -26.39
CA ASN A 543 6.50 21.50 -27.78
C ASN A 543 5.29 20.58 -27.92
N TRP A 544 4.29 20.73 -27.04
CA TRP A 544 3.06 19.93 -27.06
C TRP A 544 2.51 19.71 -28.48
N GLY A 545 2.38 18.44 -28.87
CA GLY A 545 1.81 18.05 -30.16
C GLY A 545 2.65 18.38 -31.40
N VAL A 546 3.88 18.87 -31.25
CA VAL A 546 4.80 19.10 -32.37
C VAL A 546 5.44 17.78 -32.80
N PRO A 547 5.53 17.46 -34.11
CA PRO A 547 6.24 16.27 -34.60
C PRO A 547 7.70 16.22 -34.14
N THR A 548 8.14 15.05 -33.68
CA THR A 548 9.52 14.83 -33.23
C THR A 548 10.52 14.64 -34.38
N GLY A 549 10.01 14.39 -35.59
CA GLY A 549 10.80 13.91 -36.74
C GLY A 549 11.03 12.39 -36.74
N GLY A 550 10.72 11.69 -35.64
CA GLY A 550 10.78 10.24 -35.52
C GLY A 550 9.53 9.53 -36.06
N LYS A 551 9.64 8.21 -36.19
CA LYS A 551 8.55 7.31 -36.64
C LYS A 551 8.36 6.14 -35.68
N SER A 552 7.12 5.71 -35.50
CA SER A 552 6.80 4.47 -34.78
C SER A 552 7.26 3.23 -35.56
N PRO A 553 7.27 2.02 -34.97
CA PRO A 553 7.53 0.77 -35.69
C PRO A 553 6.60 0.56 -36.90
N GLU A 554 5.37 1.08 -36.85
CA GLU A 554 4.37 1.05 -37.91
C GLU A 554 4.59 2.16 -38.98
N GLY A 555 5.59 3.02 -38.80
CA GLY A 555 5.92 4.13 -39.70
C GLY A 555 5.11 5.41 -39.46
N TYR A 556 4.40 5.51 -38.33
CA TYR A 556 3.55 6.67 -38.01
C TYR A 556 4.34 7.83 -37.44
N THR A 557 3.89 9.06 -37.68
CA THR A 557 4.57 10.26 -37.14
C THR A 557 4.45 10.29 -35.63
N LEU A 558 5.59 10.41 -34.93
CA LEU A 558 5.64 10.57 -33.49
C LEU A 558 5.61 12.05 -33.08
N TYR A 559 4.88 12.36 -32.02
CA TYR A 559 4.70 13.72 -31.51
C TYR A 559 5.29 13.88 -30.10
N ASN A 560 5.72 15.09 -29.77
CA ASN A 560 6.12 15.41 -28.40
C ASN A 560 4.91 15.27 -27.45
N CYS A 561 5.19 14.85 -26.21
CA CYS A 561 4.20 14.60 -25.16
C CYS A 561 3.20 13.46 -25.48
N GLN A 562 3.44 12.68 -26.54
CA GLN A 562 2.59 11.55 -26.92
C GLN A 562 2.66 10.38 -25.94
N TRP A 563 3.81 10.26 -25.26
CA TRP A 563 4.12 9.21 -24.31
C TRP A 563 4.65 9.82 -23.01
N PRO A 564 4.15 9.39 -21.84
CA PRO A 564 4.69 9.82 -20.57
C PRO A 564 6.15 9.36 -20.43
N SER A 565 7.02 10.22 -19.93
CA SER A 565 8.41 9.87 -19.64
C SER A 565 8.93 10.75 -18.48
N PRO A 566 9.99 10.32 -17.78
CA PRO A 566 10.58 11.09 -16.69
C PRO A 566 11.19 12.42 -17.16
N THR A 567 11.48 12.57 -18.44
CA THR A 567 12.20 13.72 -18.99
C THR A 567 11.34 14.60 -19.88
N SER A 568 10.10 14.20 -20.16
CA SER A 568 9.16 15.00 -20.94
C SER A 568 8.62 16.20 -20.14
N GLY A 569 8.81 16.23 -18.82
CA GLY A 569 8.25 17.24 -17.94
C GLY A 569 6.75 17.06 -17.70
N MET A 570 6.15 15.93 -18.08
CA MET A 570 4.72 15.67 -17.92
C MET A 570 4.31 15.35 -16.48
N PHE A 571 5.27 15.00 -15.62
CA PHE A 571 5.04 14.70 -14.21
C PHE A 571 5.61 15.79 -13.30
N PRO A 572 4.91 16.16 -12.21
CA PRO A 572 5.45 17.07 -11.23
C PRO A 572 6.66 16.46 -10.52
N LYS A 573 7.81 17.15 -10.57
CA LYS A 573 9.06 16.74 -9.88
C LYS A 573 8.89 16.50 -8.36
N ALA A 574 7.87 17.11 -7.76
CA ALA A 574 7.58 16.96 -6.34
C ALA A 574 6.98 15.59 -6.02
N LEU A 575 6.33 14.94 -6.99
CA LEU A 575 5.60 13.69 -6.80
C LEU A 575 6.25 12.51 -7.52
N TYR A 576 7.02 12.77 -8.58
CA TYR A 576 7.71 11.74 -9.36
C TYR A 576 9.14 12.16 -9.67
N HIS A 577 10.04 11.20 -9.68
CA HIS A 577 11.41 11.42 -10.12
C HIS A 577 11.47 11.73 -11.63
N GLN A 578 12.45 12.53 -12.04
CA GLN A 578 12.55 13.13 -13.38
C GLN A 578 13.79 12.63 -14.16
N CYS A 579 14.19 11.38 -13.91
CA CYS A 579 15.36 10.78 -14.51
C CYS A 579 15.15 9.31 -14.86
N TRP A 580 15.99 8.83 -15.76
CA TRP A 580 16.16 7.41 -16.06
C TRP A 580 17.29 6.84 -15.22
N ILE A 581 17.16 5.58 -14.82
CA ILE A 581 18.29 4.85 -14.24
C ILE A 581 19.40 4.76 -15.30
N GLY A 582 20.58 5.27 -14.96
CA GLY A 582 21.81 5.11 -15.72
C GLY A 582 22.71 4.00 -15.17
N ASN A 583 22.60 3.69 -13.87
CA ASN A 583 23.42 2.69 -13.20
C ASN A 583 22.60 1.86 -12.19
N TRP A 584 22.52 0.55 -12.40
CA TRP A 584 21.76 -0.39 -11.55
C TRP A 584 22.35 -0.59 -10.14
N GLU A 585 23.58 -0.14 -9.91
CA GLU A 585 24.21 -0.08 -8.59
C GLU A 585 24.54 1.36 -8.18
N GLY A 586 23.96 2.35 -8.86
CA GLY A 586 24.08 3.76 -8.56
C GLY A 586 22.97 4.26 -7.64
N GLU A 587 23.16 5.47 -7.10
CA GLU A 587 22.15 6.17 -6.30
C GLU A 587 20.83 6.30 -7.08
N ASP A 588 20.95 6.60 -8.36
CA ASP A 588 19.88 6.79 -9.34
C ASP A 588 18.98 5.55 -9.49
N SER A 589 19.46 4.35 -9.16
CA SER A 589 18.61 3.16 -9.13
C SER A 589 17.49 3.23 -8.08
N ARG A 590 17.57 4.16 -7.11
CA ARG A 590 16.59 4.34 -6.04
C ARG A 590 15.79 5.64 -6.13
N SER A 591 16.04 6.41 -7.19
CA SER A 591 15.54 7.78 -7.35
C SER A 591 15.25 8.12 -8.81
N CYS A 592 15.12 7.11 -9.68
CA CYS A 592 14.83 7.26 -11.12
C CYS A 592 14.01 6.09 -11.66
N TRP A 593 13.39 6.30 -12.82
CA TRP A 593 12.48 5.33 -13.45
C TRP A 593 13.20 4.06 -13.90
N LEU A 594 12.70 2.91 -13.43
CA LEU A 594 13.20 1.58 -13.79
C LEU A 594 12.92 1.22 -15.24
N HIS A 595 11.76 1.62 -15.73
CA HIS A 595 11.28 1.25 -17.05
C HIS A 595 10.27 2.29 -17.55
N GLU A 596 10.06 2.32 -18.87
CA GLU A 596 9.21 3.31 -19.55
C GLU A 596 7.72 3.24 -19.21
N ASP A 597 7.27 2.16 -18.57
CA ASP A 597 5.89 2.01 -18.12
C ASP A 597 5.70 2.10 -16.60
N LEU A 598 6.75 2.46 -15.86
CA LEU A 598 6.77 2.49 -14.40
C LEU A 598 7.11 3.91 -13.93
N ALA A 599 6.08 4.73 -13.70
CA ALA A 599 6.30 6.11 -13.26
C ALA A 599 6.77 6.12 -11.80
N ASP A 600 8.02 6.53 -11.60
CA ASP A 600 8.71 6.41 -10.32
C ASP A 600 8.30 7.50 -9.34
N PHE A 601 7.77 7.09 -8.19
CA PHE A 601 7.33 8.00 -7.15
C PHE A 601 8.53 8.67 -6.47
N ASN A 602 8.40 9.96 -6.16
CA ASN A 602 9.33 10.65 -5.26
C ASN A 602 9.01 10.24 -3.81
N THR A 603 9.53 9.08 -3.38
CA THR A 603 9.21 8.48 -2.07
C THR A 603 9.78 9.25 -0.88
N GLU A 604 10.65 10.21 -1.12
CA GLU A 604 11.19 11.17 -0.14
C GLU A 604 10.19 12.30 0.15
N ASN A 605 9.17 12.47 -0.70
CA ASN A 605 8.15 13.49 -0.53
C ASN A 605 7.01 13.02 0.41
N ALA A 606 6.68 13.85 1.40
CA ALA A 606 5.64 13.54 2.39
C ALA A 606 4.25 13.30 1.79
N GLN A 607 3.87 13.98 0.69
CA GLN A 607 2.58 13.77 0.03
C GLN A 607 2.50 12.37 -0.59
N VAL A 608 3.57 11.94 -1.26
CA VAL A 608 3.70 10.60 -1.84
C VAL A 608 3.69 9.54 -0.73
N GLN A 609 4.49 9.74 0.33
CA GLN A 609 4.55 8.84 1.48
C GLN A 609 3.16 8.63 2.10
N ASN A 610 2.43 9.72 2.36
CA ASN A 610 1.09 9.67 2.95
C ASN A 610 0.08 8.98 2.03
N TYR A 611 0.16 9.22 0.71
CA TYR A 611 -0.70 8.56 -0.26
C TYR A 611 -0.50 7.03 -0.24
N LEU A 612 0.75 6.56 -0.25
CA LEU A 612 1.08 5.14 -0.23
C LEU A 612 0.76 4.48 1.12
N ILE A 613 1.07 5.15 2.24
CA ILE A 613 0.71 4.67 3.58
C ILE A 613 -0.80 4.48 3.68
N GLY A 614 -1.60 5.49 3.32
CA GLY A 614 -3.06 5.39 3.37
C GLY A 614 -3.63 4.30 2.45
N ALA A 615 -3.00 4.07 1.29
CA ALA A 615 -3.42 3.01 0.38
C ALA A 615 -3.22 1.62 1.01
N TYR A 616 -2.07 1.39 1.64
CA TYR A 616 -1.76 0.09 2.25
C TYR A 616 -2.37 -0.11 3.63
N ASP A 617 -2.71 0.95 4.35
CA ASP A 617 -3.52 0.89 5.58
C ASP A 617 -4.87 0.21 5.32
N LYS A 618 -5.49 0.49 4.17
CA LYS A 618 -6.75 -0.18 3.75
C LYS A 618 -6.59 -1.70 3.75
N TYR A 619 -5.51 -2.22 3.18
CA TYR A 619 -5.31 -3.66 3.05
C TYR A 619 -4.89 -4.30 4.38
N ILE A 620 -4.12 -3.58 5.20
CA ILE A 620 -3.89 -3.97 6.60
C ILE A 620 -5.22 -4.09 7.33
N ASP A 621 -6.14 -3.14 7.16
CA ASP A 621 -7.45 -3.14 7.82
C ASP A 621 -8.35 -4.32 7.45
N MET A 622 -8.20 -4.83 6.22
CA MET A 622 -8.88 -6.02 5.71
C MET A 622 -8.36 -7.32 6.34
N GLY A 623 -7.19 -7.30 6.98
CA GLY A 623 -6.69 -8.43 7.76
C GLY A 623 -5.64 -9.28 7.05
N VAL A 624 -4.93 -8.77 6.03
CA VAL A 624 -3.76 -9.48 5.49
C VAL A 624 -2.73 -9.76 6.58
N ASP A 625 -1.94 -10.83 6.42
CA ASP A 625 -0.98 -11.29 7.44
C ASP A 625 0.42 -10.73 7.24
N GLY A 626 0.65 -10.04 6.13
CA GLY A 626 1.96 -9.53 5.76
C GLY A 626 2.01 -8.98 4.34
N PHE A 627 3.16 -8.39 4.02
CA PHE A 627 3.43 -7.83 2.70
C PHE A 627 4.71 -8.41 2.09
N ARG A 628 4.64 -8.79 0.81
CA ARG A 628 5.82 -8.88 -0.04
C ARG A 628 6.01 -7.51 -0.69
N ALA A 629 7.10 -6.81 -0.38
CA ALA A 629 7.39 -5.51 -0.96
C ALA A 629 8.17 -5.67 -2.28
N ASP A 630 7.51 -5.36 -3.39
CA ASP A 630 8.08 -5.32 -4.72
C ASP A 630 9.24 -4.33 -4.82
N THR A 631 10.24 -4.67 -5.64
CA THR A 631 11.33 -3.76 -6.03
C THR A 631 11.94 -2.98 -4.85
N ALA A 632 12.01 -3.59 -3.66
CA ALA A 632 12.37 -2.90 -2.42
C ALA A 632 13.76 -2.24 -2.47
N VAL A 633 14.66 -2.77 -3.31
CA VAL A 633 15.99 -2.20 -3.58
C VAL A 633 15.96 -0.83 -4.22
N HIS A 634 14.86 -0.48 -4.90
CA HIS A 634 14.67 0.78 -5.61
C HIS A 634 14.09 1.90 -4.72
N ILE A 635 13.94 1.64 -3.42
CA ILE A 635 13.61 2.67 -2.43
C ILE A 635 14.73 2.71 -1.39
N PRO A 636 15.23 3.90 -1.00
CA PRO A 636 16.27 3.99 0.03
C PRO A 636 15.85 3.31 1.33
N ARG A 637 16.76 2.52 1.94
CA ARG A 637 16.53 1.90 3.26
C ARG A 637 16.11 2.92 4.33
N THR A 638 16.65 4.14 4.29
CA THR A 638 16.21 5.23 5.19
C THR A 638 14.72 5.54 5.04
N THR A 639 14.20 5.56 3.81
CA THR A 639 12.77 5.81 3.55
C THR A 639 11.93 4.66 4.09
N TRP A 640 12.35 3.40 3.87
CA TRP A 640 11.71 2.24 4.49
C TRP A 640 11.66 2.32 6.02
N ASN A 641 12.82 2.52 6.66
CA ASN A 641 12.97 2.47 8.11
C ASN A 641 12.34 3.67 8.83
N ARG A 642 12.28 4.85 8.21
CA ARG A 642 11.73 6.07 8.81
C ARG A 642 10.23 6.24 8.57
N ARG A 643 9.70 5.67 7.47
CA ARG A 643 8.34 5.96 7.00
C ARG A 643 7.49 4.70 6.89
N PHE A 644 7.80 3.82 5.94
CA PHE A 644 6.89 2.75 5.57
C PHE A 644 6.82 1.61 6.59
N LEU A 645 7.95 1.09 7.07
CA LEU A 645 7.97 -0.01 8.05
C LEU A 645 7.34 0.39 9.39
N PRO A 646 7.66 1.57 9.98
CA PRO A 646 6.98 2.02 11.19
C PRO A 646 5.47 2.25 10.98
N ALA A 647 5.05 2.82 9.84
CA ALA A 647 3.64 3.05 9.56
C ALA A 647 2.84 1.75 9.46
N ILE A 648 3.38 0.73 8.76
CA ILE A 648 2.79 -0.62 8.73
C ILE A 648 2.66 -1.18 10.14
N GLN A 649 3.75 -1.15 10.92
CA GLN A 649 3.77 -1.69 12.28
C GLN A 649 2.76 -0.98 13.19
N GLU A 650 2.69 0.35 13.10
CA GLU A 650 1.75 1.18 13.84
C GLU A 650 0.31 0.85 13.46
N ARG A 651 -0.01 0.79 12.16
CA ARG A 651 -1.37 0.51 11.70
C ARG A 651 -1.83 -0.88 12.13
N VAL A 652 -1.00 -1.91 11.96
CA VAL A 652 -1.33 -3.27 12.40
C VAL A 652 -1.54 -3.31 13.91
N THR A 653 -0.70 -2.60 14.68
CA THR A 653 -0.84 -2.52 16.14
C THR A 653 -2.15 -1.84 16.54
N GLN A 654 -2.49 -0.70 15.90
CA GLN A 654 -3.71 0.05 16.17
C GLN A 654 -4.96 -0.76 15.80
N ARG A 655 -4.94 -1.47 14.67
CA ARG A 655 -6.09 -2.17 14.12
C ARG A 655 -6.30 -3.57 14.72
N HIS A 656 -5.23 -4.35 14.83
CA HIS A 656 -5.26 -5.78 15.15
C HIS A 656 -4.55 -6.14 16.46
N GLY A 657 -3.92 -5.16 17.12
CA GLY A 657 -3.22 -5.33 18.38
C GLY A 657 -1.76 -5.76 18.25
N ALA A 658 -1.00 -5.58 19.33
CA ALA A 658 0.44 -5.85 19.36
C ALA A 658 0.82 -7.30 19.06
N GLU A 659 -0.06 -8.27 19.36
CA GLU A 659 0.20 -9.67 19.05
C GLU A 659 0.24 -9.93 17.54
N ALA A 660 -0.74 -9.42 16.80
CA ALA A 660 -0.76 -9.52 15.34
C ALA A 660 0.43 -8.76 14.75
N ALA A 661 0.72 -7.57 15.27
CA ALA A 661 1.80 -6.72 14.79
C ALA A 661 3.20 -7.35 14.99
N ARG A 662 3.42 -8.20 16.00
CA ARG A 662 4.70 -8.94 16.15
C ARG A 662 4.96 -9.93 15.03
N ASN A 663 3.90 -10.43 14.40
CA ASN A 663 3.97 -11.51 13.41
C ASN A 663 3.49 -11.08 12.03
N PHE A 664 3.20 -9.79 11.84
CA PHE A 664 2.92 -9.23 10.53
C PHE A 664 4.21 -9.25 9.71
N PHE A 665 4.23 -10.05 8.67
CA PHE A 665 5.48 -10.39 8.00
C PHE A 665 5.71 -9.52 6.78
N VAL A 666 6.69 -8.62 6.85
CA VAL A 666 7.15 -7.83 5.70
C VAL A 666 8.44 -8.42 5.16
N PHE A 667 8.47 -8.74 3.86
CA PHE A 667 9.69 -9.17 3.18
C PHE A 667 9.83 -8.52 1.80
N GLY A 668 11.00 -7.94 1.54
CA GLY A 668 11.29 -7.20 0.33
C GLY A 668 11.97 -8.05 -0.74
N GLU A 669 11.66 -7.74 -1.99
CA GLU A 669 12.46 -8.15 -3.13
C GLU A 669 13.64 -7.20 -3.30
N VAL A 670 14.84 -7.69 -2.98
CA VAL A 670 16.09 -6.98 -3.26
C VAL A 670 16.85 -7.77 -4.31
N ALA A 671 16.67 -7.38 -5.57
CA ALA A 671 17.11 -8.07 -6.78
C ALA A 671 18.64 -8.10 -6.98
N ALA A 672 19.36 -8.78 -6.08
CA ALA A 672 20.80 -9.00 -6.16
C ALA A 672 21.12 -10.23 -7.01
N PHE A 673 21.11 -10.08 -8.34
CA PHE A 673 21.34 -11.18 -9.29
C PHE A 673 22.82 -11.53 -9.48
N VAL A 674 23.52 -11.83 -8.39
CA VAL A 674 24.91 -12.27 -8.42
C VAL A 674 25.17 -13.45 -7.48
N ASN A 675 26.24 -14.17 -7.76
CA ASN A 675 26.78 -15.22 -6.91
C ASN A 675 27.81 -14.70 -5.90
N ASP A 676 27.85 -13.40 -5.62
CA ASP A 676 28.64 -12.80 -4.53
C ASP A 676 27.80 -12.54 -3.27
N LYS A 677 28.39 -12.67 -2.07
CA LYS A 677 27.69 -12.42 -0.78
C LYS A 677 27.08 -11.02 -0.72
N TRP A 678 27.77 -10.05 -1.31
CA TRP A 678 27.31 -8.67 -1.47
C TRP A 678 27.25 -8.35 -2.96
N ASN A 679 26.20 -7.66 -3.41
CA ASN A 679 25.91 -7.39 -4.81
C ASN A 679 27.04 -6.58 -5.50
N ARG A 680 28.02 -7.26 -6.10
CA ARG A 680 29.23 -6.66 -6.70
C ARG A 680 29.96 -5.70 -5.76
N GLY A 681 29.93 -5.98 -4.46
CA GLY A 681 30.50 -5.10 -3.43
C GLY A 681 29.65 -3.87 -3.10
N SER A 682 28.47 -3.70 -3.69
CA SER A 682 27.55 -2.59 -3.43
C SER A 682 26.66 -2.89 -2.23
N VAL A 683 26.89 -2.16 -1.13
CA VAL A 683 26.18 -2.37 0.14
C VAL A 683 24.69 -2.03 -0.01
N ASN A 684 24.39 -0.86 -0.59
CA ASN A 684 23.02 -0.34 -0.68
C ASN A 684 22.07 -1.15 -1.60
N HIS A 685 22.62 -2.08 -2.39
CA HIS A 685 21.86 -2.91 -3.33
C HIS A 685 21.94 -4.41 -2.99
N SER A 686 22.32 -4.74 -1.76
CA SER A 686 22.43 -6.11 -1.26
C SER A 686 21.27 -6.45 -0.32
N ALA A 687 20.70 -7.64 -0.44
CA ALA A 687 19.47 -8.02 0.28
C ALA A 687 19.56 -7.86 1.80
N GLN A 688 20.65 -8.37 2.39
CA GLN A 688 20.88 -8.31 3.83
C GLN A 688 20.92 -6.87 4.39
N PHE A 689 21.29 -5.88 3.58
CA PHE A 689 21.39 -4.47 4.00
C PHE A 689 20.07 -3.93 4.53
N TYR A 690 18.96 -4.35 3.92
CA TYR A 690 17.61 -3.91 4.24
C TYR A 690 17.07 -4.51 5.54
N THR A 691 17.72 -5.55 6.08
CA THR A 691 17.31 -6.19 7.35
C THR A 691 17.77 -5.43 8.61
N TRP A 692 18.57 -4.38 8.44
CA TRP A 692 19.19 -3.63 9.53
C TRP A 692 18.65 -2.21 9.66
N LYS A 693 18.53 -1.75 10.91
CA LYS A 693 18.42 -0.32 11.23
C LYS A 693 19.68 0.44 10.85
N GLU A 694 19.53 1.75 10.70
CA GLU A 694 20.61 2.70 10.49
C GLU A 694 21.72 2.56 11.54
N ARG A 695 22.96 2.85 11.12
CA ARG A 695 24.13 2.85 12.02
C ARG A 695 24.34 4.17 12.74
N LYS A 696 23.69 5.24 12.28
CA LYS A 696 23.73 6.58 12.83
C LYS A 696 22.48 7.34 12.42
N GLU A 697 22.26 8.46 13.08
CA GLU A 697 21.27 9.45 12.65
C GLU A 697 21.73 10.17 11.38
N TYR A 698 20.79 10.44 10.49
CA TYR A 698 20.97 11.20 9.23
C TYR A 698 20.15 12.50 9.28
N SER A 699 20.29 13.35 8.26
CA SER A 699 19.49 14.57 8.09
C SER A 699 17.98 14.35 8.31
N ALA A 700 17.30 15.39 8.83
CA ALA A 700 15.85 15.35 9.01
C ALA A 700 15.08 15.39 7.67
N ASP A 701 15.67 16.01 6.65
CA ASP A 701 15.15 15.99 5.27
C ASP A 701 15.41 14.61 4.64
N ASP A 702 14.34 13.95 4.17
CA ASP A 702 14.42 12.54 3.73
C ASP A 702 15.25 12.38 2.45
N ALA A 703 15.20 13.34 1.52
CA ALA A 703 16.01 13.32 0.30
C ALA A 703 17.50 13.45 0.60
N LYS A 704 17.88 14.36 1.50
CA LYS A 704 19.26 14.45 1.98
C LYS A 704 19.68 13.19 2.74
N ALA A 705 18.82 12.66 3.60
CA ALA A 705 19.13 11.44 4.35
C ALA A 705 19.38 10.23 3.44
N ALA A 706 18.61 10.09 2.36
CA ALA A 706 18.78 9.03 1.37
C ALA A 706 20.17 9.08 0.69
N LEU A 707 20.64 10.28 0.34
CA LEU A 707 21.97 10.51 -0.24
C LEU A 707 23.08 10.31 0.80
N GLU A 708 22.94 10.89 2.00
CA GLU A 708 23.92 10.75 3.08
C GLU A 708 24.10 9.28 3.50
N MET A 709 23.01 8.51 3.56
CA MET A 709 23.07 7.07 3.85
C MET A 709 23.79 6.33 2.73
N TYR A 710 23.43 6.60 1.48
CA TYR A 710 24.07 5.97 0.32
C TYR A 710 25.59 6.16 0.38
N ASP A 711 26.04 7.41 0.46
CA ASP A 711 27.46 7.76 0.47
C ASP A 711 28.18 7.16 1.69
N TYR A 712 27.58 7.27 2.88
CA TYR A 712 28.17 6.74 4.10
C TYR A 712 28.33 5.22 4.03
N GLU A 713 27.28 4.49 3.64
CA GLU A 713 27.31 3.03 3.60
C GLU A 713 28.24 2.50 2.50
N GLN A 714 28.29 3.17 1.34
CA GLN A 714 29.26 2.82 0.29
C GLN A 714 30.71 3.06 0.72
N GLN A 715 31.01 4.19 1.38
CA GLN A 715 32.36 4.48 1.88
C GLN A 715 32.84 3.47 2.93
N GLN A 716 31.91 2.93 3.72
CA GLN A 716 32.21 1.96 4.76
C GLN A 716 32.51 0.58 4.16
N GLY A 717 31.94 0.28 3.00
CA GLY A 717 32.15 -0.97 2.29
C GLY A 717 31.54 -2.17 3.01
N THR A 718 31.63 -3.34 2.35
CA THR A 718 30.98 -4.58 2.80
C THR A 718 31.63 -5.19 4.04
N GLY A 719 32.93 -5.00 4.22
CA GLY A 719 33.69 -5.57 5.35
C GLY A 719 33.39 -4.93 6.71
N ASN A 720 32.75 -3.76 6.73
CA ASN A 720 32.38 -3.04 7.96
C ASN A 720 30.86 -3.06 8.23
N GLN A 721 30.12 -3.90 7.51
CA GLN A 721 28.69 -4.06 7.73
C GLN A 721 28.41 -4.91 8.98
N PRO A 722 27.28 -4.69 9.67
CA PRO A 722 26.92 -5.46 10.86
C PRO A 722 26.83 -6.96 10.59
N THR A 723 27.13 -7.75 11.62
CA THR A 723 26.92 -9.20 11.61
C THR A 723 26.00 -9.62 12.76
N SER A 724 25.42 -10.81 12.63
CA SER A 724 24.50 -11.41 13.59
C SER A 724 24.86 -12.87 13.84
N THR A 725 24.57 -13.35 15.05
CA THR A 725 24.60 -14.79 15.37
C THR A 725 23.20 -15.42 15.39
N ASN A 726 22.14 -14.68 15.07
CA ASN A 726 20.75 -15.08 15.31
C ASN A 726 20.34 -16.40 14.63
N ALA A 727 20.93 -16.73 13.49
CA ALA A 727 20.68 -17.99 12.78
C ALA A 727 21.52 -19.17 13.29
N PHE A 728 22.54 -18.92 14.11
CA PHE A 728 23.56 -19.91 14.48
C PHE A 728 23.40 -20.40 15.91
N LEU A 729 23.73 -21.67 16.15
CA LEU A 729 23.85 -22.21 17.51
C LEU A 729 25.19 -21.83 18.14
N ASP A 730 25.21 -21.65 19.45
CA ASP A 730 26.45 -21.65 20.23
C ASP A 730 26.84 -23.10 20.56
N GLY A 731 27.70 -23.68 19.71
CA GLY A 731 27.95 -25.12 19.71
C GLY A 731 26.69 -25.90 19.32
N ASN A 732 26.00 -26.49 20.31
CA ASN A 732 24.67 -27.10 20.14
C ASN A 732 23.58 -26.39 20.96
N SER A 733 23.91 -25.30 21.64
CA SER A 733 22.97 -24.57 22.49
C SER A 733 22.21 -23.55 21.65
N TYR A 734 20.89 -23.53 21.84
CA TYR A 734 20.05 -22.44 21.34
C TYR A 734 20.23 -21.24 22.26
N HIS A 735 20.28 -20.03 21.68
CA HIS A 735 20.27 -18.79 22.44
C HIS A 735 19.14 -17.87 21.98
N ALA A 736 18.73 -16.94 22.84
CA ALA A 736 17.76 -15.92 22.46
C ALA A 736 18.33 -15.06 21.32
N PRO A 737 17.61 -14.89 20.19
CA PRO A 737 18.03 -13.97 19.12
C PRO A 737 18.04 -12.50 19.59
N ASP A 738 18.99 -11.71 19.10
CA ASP A 738 19.05 -10.26 19.28
C ASP A 738 18.53 -9.54 18.03
N HIS A 739 17.28 -9.08 18.10
CA HIS A 739 16.63 -8.29 17.05
C HIS A 739 16.64 -6.78 17.35
N SER A 740 17.44 -6.29 18.30
CA SER A 740 17.46 -4.87 18.69
C SER A 740 17.74 -3.92 17.51
N ARG A 741 18.51 -4.40 16.54
CA ARG A 741 18.90 -3.71 15.30
C ARG A 741 18.14 -4.17 14.05
N ALA A 742 17.09 -4.98 14.17
CA ALA A 742 16.24 -5.36 13.05
C ALA A 742 15.46 -4.15 12.52
N SER A 743 15.42 -3.96 11.20
CA SER A 743 14.62 -2.88 10.57
C SER A 743 13.11 -3.13 10.62
N GLY A 744 12.70 -4.40 10.72
CA GLY A 744 11.32 -4.84 10.47
C GLY A 744 11.10 -5.36 9.04
N MET A 745 12.06 -5.17 8.14
CA MET A 745 12.06 -5.75 6.79
C MET A 745 12.86 -7.06 6.78
N ASN A 746 12.25 -8.12 6.27
CA ASN A 746 12.94 -9.35 5.88
C ASN A 746 13.13 -9.36 4.36
N VAL A 747 13.70 -10.41 3.78
CA VAL A 747 13.95 -10.42 2.33
C VAL A 747 13.76 -11.81 1.72
N ILE A 748 13.54 -11.80 0.41
CA ILE A 748 13.77 -12.98 -0.42
C ILE A 748 15.26 -13.34 -0.37
N ASP A 749 15.57 -14.61 -0.17
CA ASP A 749 16.93 -15.16 -0.16
C ASP A 749 17.49 -15.22 -1.60
N MET A 750 17.76 -14.06 -2.19
CA MET A 750 18.31 -13.98 -3.55
C MET A 750 19.66 -14.70 -3.66
N ARG A 751 20.38 -14.80 -2.53
CA ARG A 751 21.63 -15.56 -2.44
C ARG A 751 21.41 -17.03 -2.73
N MET A 752 20.48 -17.68 -2.04
CA MET A 752 20.14 -19.07 -2.33
C MET A 752 19.43 -19.22 -3.68
N HIS A 753 18.49 -18.33 -4.02
CA HIS A 753 17.77 -18.33 -5.29
C HIS A 753 18.71 -18.44 -6.51
N MET A 754 19.72 -17.58 -6.56
CA MET A 754 20.70 -17.57 -7.64
C MET A 754 21.50 -18.88 -7.74
N ASN A 755 21.65 -19.60 -6.63
CA ASN A 755 22.52 -20.77 -6.53
C ASN A 755 21.76 -22.12 -6.56
N PHE A 756 20.42 -22.12 -6.65
CA PHE A 756 19.61 -23.34 -6.78
C PHE A 756 19.70 -24.05 -8.15
N GLY A 757 20.77 -23.81 -8.92
CA GLY A 757 21.15 -24.73 -9.99
C GLY A 757 21.25 -26.17 -9.46
N ASP A 758 21.80 -26.29 -8.25
CA ASP A 758 21.78 -27.49 -7.41
C ASP A 758 21.70 -27.10 -5.91
N ALA A 759 21.25 -28.03 -5.08
CA ALA A 759 21.04 -27.77 -3.66
C ALA A 759 22.34 -27.54 -2.88
N SER A 760 23.43 -28.22 -3.25
CA SER A 760 24.71 -28.12 -2.53
C SER A 760 25.27 -26.71 -2.66
N ASN A 761 25.29 -26.18 -3.87
CA ASN A 761 25.72 -24.82 -4.11
C ASN A 761 24.83 -23.81 -3.35
N ALA A 762 23.51 -23.97 -3.38
CA ALA A 762 22.60 -23.11 -2.61
C ALA A 762 22.86 -23.16 -1.09
N PHE A 763 23.09 -24.36 -0.53
CA PHE A 763 23.39 -24.54 0.90
C PHE A 763 24.67 -23.81 1.33
N HIS A 764 25.77 -24.00 0.58
CA HIS A 764 27.05 -23.39 0.90
C HIS A 764 26.99 -21.86 0.81
N ASN A 765 26.31 -21.34 -0.21
CA ASN A 765 26.16 -19.90 -0.42
C ASN A 765 25.21 -19.23 0.57
N GLY A 766 24.13 -19.90 0.98
CA GLY A 766 23.27 -19.45 2.06
C GLY A 766 24.07 -19.34 3.36
N LYS A 767 24.74 -20.44 3.75
CA LYS A 767 25.56 -20.51 4.96
C LYS A 767 26.66 -19.44 5.01
N ASP A 768 27.28 -19.12 3.88
CA ASP A 768 28.31 -18.08 3.78
C ASP A 768 27.78 -16.65 4.08
N SER A 769 26.50 -16.42 3.81
CA SER A 769 25.88 -15.11 3.91
C SER A 769 25.05 -14.87 5.18
N ASP A 770 24.70 -15.94 5.90
CA ASP A 770 23.70 -15.91 6.98
C ASP A 770 24.07 -15.01 8.17
N ASP A 771 25.36 -14.77 8.40
CA ASP A 771 25.87 -13.84 9.41
C ASP A 771 25.63 -12.37 9.06
N SER A 772 25.38 -12.04 7.79
CA SER A 772 25.22 -10.66 7.32
C SER A 772 23.77 -10.16 7.35
N TYR A 773 22.80 -11.06 7.51
CA TYR A 773 21.40 -10.72 7.77
C TYR A 773 21.19 -10.49 9.26
N ASN A 774 20.22 -9.65 9.65
CA ASN A 774 19.86 -9.54 11.06
C ASN A 774 19.39 -10.90 11.60
N ASP A 775 18.55 -11.63 10.86
CA ASP A 775 18.17 -13.00 11.16
C ASP A 775 17.81 -13.77 9.88
N ALA A 776 18.75 -14.56 9.35
CA ALA A 776 18.54 -15.34 8.14
C ALA A 776 17.47 -16.44 8.28
N THR A 777 16.98 -16.75 9.49
CA THR A 777 15.89 -17.71 9.67
C THR A 777 14.54 -17.20 9.14
N TYR A 778 14.41 -15.89 8.88
CA TYR A 778 13.24 -15.26 8.28
C TYR A 778 13.34 -15.09 6.75
N ASN A 779 14.49 -15.43 6.14
CA ASN A 779 14.65 -15.31 4.70
C ASN A 779 13.65 -16.19 3.95
N VAL A 780 13.01 -15.64 2.91
CA VAL A 780 12.05 -16.35 2.07
C VAL A 780 12.80 -17.06 0.93
N VAL A 781 12.73 -18.39 0.88
CA VAL A 781 13.59 -19.22 0.01
C VAL A 781 12.76 -19.87 -1.09
N TYR A 782 13.13 -19.67 -2.36
CA TYR A 782 12.54 -20.38 -3.50
C TYR A 782 13.59 -20.69 -4.59
N VAL A 783 13.30 -21.71 -5.40
CA VAL A 783 14.15 -22.11 -6.55
C VAL A 783 13.84 -21.25 -7.76
N ASP A 784 12.57 -21.16 -8.16
CA ASP A 784 12.10 -20.34 -9.26
C ASP A 784 10.86 -19.54 -8.87
N SER A 785 10.52 -18.55 -9.71
CA SER A 785 9.45 -17.59 -9.47
C SER A 785 8.80 -17.15 -10.78
N HIS A 786 7.92 -16.14 -10.69
CA HIS A 786 7.33 -15.48 -11.83
C HIS A 786 8.29 -14.59 -12.65
N ASP A 787 9.51 -14.34 -12.20
CA ASP A 787 10.47 -13.49 -12.94
C ASP A 787 11.69 -14.25 -13.42
N TYR A 788 12.29 -15.03 -12.51
CA TYR A 788 13.54 -15.72 -12.78
C TYR A 788 13.58 -17.12 -12.17
N GLY A 789 14.28 -18.02 -12.86
CA GLY A 789 14.87 -19.22 -12.29
C GLY A 789 16.29 -18.95 -11.78
N PRO A 790 16.97 -19.98 -11.22
CA PRO A 790 18.32 -19.85 -10.71
C PRO A 790 19.31 -19.26 -11.74
N ASN A 791 20.37 -18.60 -11.25
CA ASN A 791 21.33 -17.86 -12.07
C ASN A 791 20.70 -16.81 -13.00
N LYS A 792 19.62 -16.14 -12.58
CA LYS A 792 18.85 -15.15 -13.36
C LYS A 792 18.36 -15.73 -14.70
N SER A 793 18.04 -17.02 -14.72
CA SER A 793 17.47 -17.67 -15.89
C SER A 793 16.11 -17.04 -16.21
N SER A 794 15.88 -16.69 -17.47
CA SER A 794 14.56 -16.26 -17.95
C SER A 794 13.63 -17.45 -18.27
N GLU A 795 14.02 -18.67 -17.91
CA GLU A 795 13.27 -19.90 -18.15
C GLU A 795 12.95 -20.62 -16.83
N ARG A 796 11.78 -21.27 -16.76
CA ARG A 796 11.36 -22.11 -15.63
C ARG A 796 12.39 -23.21 -15.38
N TYR A 797 12.66 -23.52 -14.11
CA TYR A 797 13.77 -24.41 -13.73
C TYR A 797 13.68 -25.80 -14.37
N THR A 798 14.82 -26.27 -14.91
CA THR A 798 14.90 -27.50 -15.72
C THR A 798 15.65 -28.67 -15.06
N GLY A 799 16.02 -28.57 -13.78
CA GLY A 799 16.87 -29.56 -13.11
C GLY A 799 16.31 -30.99 -13.01
N GLY A 800 15.00 -31.17 -13.21
CA GLY A 800 14.35 -32.49 -13.15
C GLY A 800 13.85 -32.87 -11.76
N THR A 801 13.04 -33.93 -11.71
CA THR A 801 12.33 -34.36 -10.51
C THR A 801 13.27 -34.66 -9.34
N ASP A 802 14.39 -35.34 -9.57
CA ASP A 802 15.37 -35.63 -8.51
C ASP A 802 16.03 -34.36 -7.94
N ALA A 803 16.35 -33.39 -8.80
CA ALA A 803 16.95 -32.13 -8.37
C ALA A 803 15.93 -31.25 -7.64
N TRP A 804 14.67 -31.23 -8.10
CA TRP A 804 13.57 -30.59 -7.38
C TRP A 804 13.36 -31.20 -5.99
N ALA A 805 13.33 -32.53 -5.90
CA ALA A 805 13.19 -33.22 -4.62
C ALA A 805 14.35 -32.89 -3.67
N GLU A 806 15.57 -32.79 -4.19
CA GLU A 806 16.76 -32.40 -3.43
C GLU A 806 16.70 -30.93 -2.96
N ASN A 807 16.35 -29.99 -3.86
CA ASN A 807 16.17 -28.58 -3.52
C ASN A 807 15.07 -28.39 -2.47
N MET A 808 13.91 -29.04 -2.62
CA MET A 808 12.82 -29.01 -1.63
C MET A 808 13.26 -29.63 -0.30
N SER A 809 14.02 -30.72 -0.31
CA SER A 809 14.55 -31.33 0.91
C SER A 809 15.41 -30.35 1.70
N LEU A 810 16.28 -29.60 1.01
CA LEU A 810 17.08 -28.55 1.63
C LEU A 810 16.19 -27.40 2.15
N MET A 811 15.33 -26.83 1.31
CA MET A 811 14.47 -25.68 1.65
C MET A 811 13.59 -25.94 2.89
N TRP A 812 13.04 -27.15 3.03
CA TRP A 812 12.15 -27.47 4.16
C TRP A 812 12.88 -27.80 5.45
N THR A 813 14.15 -28.19 5.40
CA THR A 813 14.90 -28.68 6.57
C THR A 813 16.04 -27.78 7.01
N PHE A 814 16.54 -26.89 6.14
CA PHE A 814 17.47 -25.83 6.48
C PHE A 814 16.73 -24.61 7.07
N ARG A 815 17.42 -23.49 7.28
CA ARG A 815 16.82 -22.25 7.79
C ARG A 815 16.05 -21.49 6.71
N GLY A 816 15.16 -20.60 7.14
CA GLY A 816 14.33 -19.78 6.25
C GLY A 816 12.92 -20.33 6.12
N ILE A 817 12.15 -19.64 5.27
CA ILE A 817 10.74 -19.88 4.99
C ILE A 817 10.64 -20.46 3.58
N PRO A 818 10.33 -21.76 3.42
CA PRO A 818 10.26 -22.38 2.11
C PRO A 818 9.03 -21.87 1.33
N THR A 819 9.26 -21.45 0.10
CA THR A 819 8.26 -20.90 -0.82
C THR A 819 8.28 -21.66 -2.14
N LEU A 820 7.10 -21.99 -2.66
CA LEU A 820 6.96 -22.65 -3.96
C LEU A 820 6.06 -21.84 -4.88
N TYR A 821 6.55 -21.54 -6.09
CA TYR A 821 5.76 -20.92 -7.15
C TYR A 821 4.80 -21.94 -7.78
N TYR A 822 3.59 -21.50 -8.12
CA TYR A 822 2.54 -22.42 -8.56
C TYR A 822 2.97 -23.31 -9.73
N GLY A 823 2.59 -24.58 -9.64
CA GLY A 823 2.89 -25.60 -10.63
C GLY A 823 4.32 -26.15 -10.57
N SER A 824 5.25 -25.57 -9.80
CA SER A 824 6.59 -26.15 -9.62
C SER A 824 6.53 -27.53 -8.94
N GLU A 825 5.47 -27.83 -8.18
CA GLU A 825 5.18 -29.15 -7.60
C GLU A 825 4.87 -30.25 -8.65
N ILE A 826 4.69 -29.87 -9.92
CA ILE A 826 4.54 -30.81 -11.05
C ILE A 826 5.47 -30.48 -12.22
N GLU A 827 6.49 -29.63 -12.01
CA GLU A 827 7.36 -29.12 -13.08
C GLU A 827 6.59 -28.41 -14.23
N PHE A 828 5.48 -27.74 -13.90
CA PHE A 828 4.64 -27.04 -14.87
C PHE A 828 5.46 -26.02 -15.67
N GLN A 829 5.33 -26.07 -17.01
CA GLN A 829 6.04 -25.19 -17.95
C GLN A 829 7.57 -25.20 -17.80
N LYS A 830 8.15 -26.28 -17.29
CA LYS A 830 9.60 -26.50 -17.25
C LYS A 830 10.29 -26.15 -18.58
N GLY A 831 11.34 -25.34 -18.50
CA GLY A 831 12.15 -24.91 -19.66
C GLY A 831 11.44 -23.93 -20.60
N LYS A 832 10.23 -23.48 -20.28
CA LYS A 832 9.61 -22.38 -21.01
C LYS A 832 10.13 -21.05 -20.50
N LYS A 833 10.22 -20.08 -21.41
CA LYS A 833 10.47 -18.68 -21.08
C LYS A 833 9.42 -18.21 -20.08
N ILE A 834 9.85 -17.64 -18.96
CA ILE A 834 9.00 -17.24 -17.85
C ILE A 834 8.02 -16.16 -18.29
N ASP A 835 8.54 -15.09 -18.87
CA ASP A 835 7.77 -14.01 -19.45
C ASP A 835 8.43 -13.50 -20.74
N CYS A 836 7.63 -13.22 -21.76
CA CYS A 836 8.04 -12.62 -23.02
C CYS A 836 7.34 -11.27 -23.26
N GLY A 837 6.64 -10.75 -22.26
CA GLY A 837 5.77 -9.59 -22.41
C GLY A 837 4.71 -9.83 -23.50
N PRO A 838 4.36 -8.81 -24.29
CA PRO A 838 3.35 -8.93 -25.33
C PRO A 838 3.88 -9.58 -26.63
N SER A 839 5.06 -10.22 -26.61
CA SER A 839 5.67 -10.78 -27.83
C SER A 839 5.33 -12.25 -28.09
N CYS A 840 4.64 -12.93 -27.18
CA CYS A 840 4.23 -14.32 -27.35
C CYS A 840 3.02 -14.68 -26.47
N PRO A 841 2.28 -15.77 -26.78
CA PRO A 841 1.07 -16.12 -26.03
C PRO A 841 1.41 -16.63 -24.62
N LEU A 842 0.65 -16.20 -23.61
CA LEU A 842 0.81 -16.60 -22.21
C LEU A 842 0.81 -18.11 -22.02
N ALA A 843 -0.04 -18.83 -22.74
CA ALA A 843 -0.12 -20.30 -22.73
C ALA A 843 1.22 -21.00 -23.05
N THR A 844 2.16 -20.31 -23.69
CA THR A 844 3.49 -20.83 -24.06
C THR A 844 4.60 -20.47 -23.06
N THR A 845 4.26 -19.72 -22.01
CA THR A 845 5.21 -19.14 -21.04
C THR A 845 5.19 -19.83 -19.68
N GLY A 846 6.13 -19.49 -18.81
CA GLY A 846 6.14 -19.88 -17.41
C GLY A 846 5.05 -19.24 -16.55
N ARG A 847 4.34 -18.22 -17.05
CA ARG A 847 3.16 -17.57 -16.44
C ARG A 847 1.83 -18.06 -17.05
N ALA A 848 1.84 -19.21 -17.71
CA ALA A 848 0.66 -19.82 -18.30
C ALA A 848 -0.44 -20.14 -17.27
N TYR A 849 -1.69 -20.20 -17.74
CA TYR A 849 -2.84 -20.54 -16.93
C TYR A 849 -2.75 -21.96 -16.37
N TYR A 850 -2.87 -22.10 -15.04
CA TYR A 850 -2.70 -23.37 -14.34
C TYR A 850 -3.99 -24.16 -14.15
N GLY A 851 -5.16 -23.51 -14.24
CA GLY A 851 -6.43 -24.06 -13.77
C GLY A 851 -6.84 -25.40 -14.40
N ALA A 852 -6.33 -25.73 -15.59
CA ALA A 852 -6.53 -27.06 -16.19
C ALA A 852 -6.02 -28.21 -15.29
N HIS A 853 -4.94 -27.99 -14.54
CA HIS A 853 -4.39 -28.95 -13.56
C HIS A 853 -5.13 -28.94 -12.23
N LEU A 854 -6.00 -27.95 -12.00
CA LEU A 854 -6.82 -27.77 -10.80
C LEU A 854 -8.28 -28.16 -11.03
N ALA A 855 -8.68 -28.50 -12.25
CA ALA A 855 -10.04 -28.85 -12.59
C ALA A 855 -10.54 -30.06 -11.77
N GLY A 856 -11.74 -29.94 -11.21
CA GLY A 856 -12.33 -30.88 -10.27
C GLY A 856 -12.43 -30.34 -8.85
N THR A 857 -12.73 -31.22 -7.89
CA THR A 857 -12.92 -30.85 -6.47
C THR A 857 -11.81 -31.42 -5.60
N VAL A 858 -11.45 -30.72 -4.53
CA VAL A 858 -10.53 -31.19 -3.49
C VAL A 858 -11.11 -30.82 -2.13
N LYS A 859 -11.05 -31.74 -1.17
CA LYS A 859 -11.35 -31.47 0.24
C LYS A 859 -10.15 -31.87 1.08
N ALA A 860 -9.62 -30.92 1.86
CA ALA A 860 -8.53 -31.18 2.79
C ALA A 860 -9.05 -31.23 4.23
N SER A 861 -8.75 -32.31 4.94
CA SER A 861 -9.07 -32.44 6.38
C SER A 861 -8.03 -31.73 7.26
N GLY A 862 -6.85 -31.44 6.72
CA GLY A 862 -5.73 -30.79 7.40
C GLY A 862 -4.59 -30.47 6.44
N PHE A 863 -3.52 -29.84 6.95
CA PHE A 863 -2.33 -29.60 6.14
C PHE A 863 -1.67 -30.92 5.72
N SER A 864 -1.40 -31.08 4.43
CA SER A 864 -0.91 -32.33 3.83
C SER A 864 -1.86 -33.53 3.95
N GLN A 865 -3.15 -33.31 4.19
CA GLN A 865 -4.16 -34.36 4.35
C GLN A 865 -5.34 -34.10 3.41
N VAL A 866 -5.37 -34.83 2.29
CA VAL A 866 -6.45 -34.80 1.31
C VAL A 866 -7.45 -35.91 1.64
N GLU A 867 -8.69 -35.54 1.95
CA GLU A 867 -9.79 -36.46 2.25
C GLU A 867 -10.39 -37.03 0.97
N SER A 868 -10.63 -36.17 -0.02
CA SER A 868 -11.14 -36.55 -1.33
C SER A 868 -10.67 -35.59 -2.42
N ALA A 869 -10.52 -36.11 -3.63
CA ALA A 869 -10.24 -35.32 -4.83
C ALA A 869 -10.86 -35.99 -6.07
N SER A 870 -11.26 -35.20 -7.06
CA SER A 870 -11.82 -35.66 -8.34
C SER A 870 -11.27 -34.85 -9.51
N GLY A 871 -11.41 -35.35 -10.75
CA GLY A 871 -10.97 -34.63 -11.95
C GLY A 871 -9.44 -34.58 -12.12
N ALA A 872 -8.96 -33.57 -12.84
CA ALA A 872 -7.54 -33.40 -13.14
C ALA A 872 -6.69 -33.16 -11.87
N VAL A 873 -7.24 -32.44 -10.90
CA VAL A 873 -6.54 -32.16 -9.63
C VAL A 873 -6.25 -33.42 -8.82
N ALA A 874 -7.07 -34.47 -8.94
CA ALA A 874 -6.78 -35.76 -8.34
C ALA A 874 -5.49 -36.37 -8.90
N THR A 875 -5.26 -36.24 -10.22
CA THR A 875 -4.01 -36.69 -10.88
C THR A 875 -2.82 -35.80 -10.49
N THR A 876 -3.00 -34.48 -10.42
CA THR A 876 -1.99 -33.54 -9.93
C THR A 876 -1.52 -33.92 -8.53
N LEU A 877 -2.46 -34.23 -7.62
CA LEU A 877 -2.16 -34.63 -6.25
C LEU A 877 -1.41 -35.96 -6.11
N GLN A 878 -1.30 -36.76 -7.17
CA GLN A 878 -0.51 -38.00 -7.19
C GLN A 878 0.90 -37.85 -7.75
N GLN A 879 1.29 -36.66 -8.21
CA GLN A 879 2.61 -36.45 -8.78
C GLN A 879 3.73 -36.67 -7.74
N PRO A 880 4.91 -37.18 -8.14
CA PRO A 880 5.99 -37.51 -7.20
C PRO A 880 6.41 -36.37 -6.29
N LEU A 881 6.59 -35.17 -6.85
CA LEU A 881 6.99 -33.98 -6.09
C LEU A 881 5.85 -33.46 -5.19
N VAL A 882 4.59 -33.67 -5.56
CA VAL A 882 3.45 -33.39 -4.67
C VAL A 882 3.50 -34.28 -3.42
N LYS A 883 3.73 -35.59 -3.58
CA LYS A 883 3.89 -36.49 -2.42
C LYS A 883 5.10 -36.13 -1.56
N HIS A 884 6.17 -35.72 -2.21
CA HIS A 884 7.38 -35.24 -1.55
C HIS A 884 7.11 -34.00 -0.67
N VAL A 885 6.54 -32.94 -1.26
CA VAL A 885 6.28 -31.69 -0.53
C VAL A 885 5.23 -31.88 0.57
N GLN A 886 4.20 -32.71 0.35
CA GLN A 886 3.22 -33.07 1.38
C GLN A 886 3.90 -33.66 2.61
N ARG A 887 4.84 -34.60 2.42
CA ARG A 887 5.54 -35.23 3.54
C ARG A 887 6.58 -34.33 4.18
N LEU A 888 7.33 -33.53 3.40
CA LEU A 888 8.22 -32.50 3.95
C LEU A 888 7.46 -31.54 4.86
N ASN A 889 6.26 -31.15 4.46
CA ASN A 889 5.35 -30.31 5.23
C ASN A 889 4.86 -30.97 6.53
N GLN A 890 4.65 -32.29 6.54
CA GLN A 890 4.33 -33.04 7.77
C GLN A 890 5.53 -33.09 8.71
N ILE A 891 6.72 -33.41 8.18
CA ILE A 891 7.98 -33.50 8.94
C ILE A 891 8.33 -32.16 9.57
N ARG A 892 8.34 -31.08 8.76
CA ARG A 892 8.65 -29.72 9.23
C ARG A 892 7.68 -29.29 10.34
N ARG A 893 6.40 -29.65 10.26
CA ARG A 893 5.41 -29.32 11.30
C ARG A 893 5.60 -30.07 12.61
N ALA A 894 6.04 -31.32 12.56
CA ALA A 894 6.23 -32.15 13.74
C ALA A 894 7.59 -31.96 14.43
N VAL A 895 8.55 -31.27 13.79
CA VAL A 895 9.91 -31.05 14.32
C VAL A 895 10.16 -29.54 14.46
N PRO A 896 9.91 -28.93 15.64
CA PRO A 896 10.04 -27.49 15.87
C PRO A 896 11.40 -26.88 15.47
N ALA A 897 12.49 -27.65 15.65
CA ALA A 897 13.83 -27.24 15.24
C ALA A 897 13.93 -26.92 13.74
N LEU A 898 13.15 -27.59 12.88
CA LEU A 898 13.15 -27.33 11.44
C LEU A 898 12.41 -26.03 11.10
N GLN A 899 11.39 -25.65 11.86
CA GLN A 899 10.59 -24.45 11.62
C GLN A 899 11.33 -23.17 12.01
N THR A 900 11.80 -23.10 13.25
CA THR A 900 12.24 -21.84 13.89
C THR A 900 13.62 -21.95 14.53
N GLY A 901 14.27 -23.11 14.41
CA GLY A 901 15.52 -23.38 15.08
C GLY A 901 16.73 -22.71 14.43
N GLN A 902 17.71 -22.38 15.25
CA GLN A 902 19.07 -22.04 14.84
C GLN A 902 19.77 -23.28 14.26
N TYR A 903 20.86 -23.08 13.53
CA TYR A 903 21.63 -24.18 12.94
C TYR A 903 23.14 -24.12 13.25
N SER A 904 23.82 -25.25 13.08
CA SER A 904 25.28 -25.32 13.13
C SER A 904 25.81 -26.40 12.20
N THR A 905 26.94 -26.12 11.56
CA THR A 905 27.72 -27.10 10.78
C THR A 905 28.96 -27.59 11.53
N ALA A 906 29.15 -27.19 12.78
CA ALA A 906 30.33 -27.54 13.56
C ALA A 906 30.32 -29.01 14.01
N GLY A 907 31.46 -29.69 13.84
CA GLY A 907 31.63 -31.10 14.22
C GLY A 907 30.80 -32.06 13.36
N ILE A 908 30.63 -31.76 12.07
CA ILE A 908 29.85 -32.55 11.12
C ILE A 908 30.73 -32.91 9.92
N SER A 909 30.66 -34.17 9.46
CA SER A 909 31.13 -34.58 8.13
C SER A 909 29.95 -34.64 7.15
N GLY A 910 30.21 -34.51 5.85
CA GLY A 910 29.17 -34.55 4.82
C GLY A 910 28.92 -33.17 4.22
N ASP A 911 28.35 -33.17 3.02
CA ASP A 911 28.22 -31.99 2.17
C ASP A 911 27.08 -31.07 2.63
N MET A 912 25.83 -31.55 2.52
CA MET A 912 24.63 -30.85 2.99
C MET A 912 24.15 -31.45 4.32
N ALA A 913 24.96 -31.27 5.37
CA ALA A 913 24.66 -31.77 6.70
C ALA A 913 24.79 -30.69 7.78
N PHE A 914 23.81 -30.63 8.68
CA PHE A 914 23.72 -29.59 9.70
C PHE A 914 22.91 -30.05 10.92
N LYS A 915 23.15 -29.41 12.06
CA LYS A 915 22.36 -29.55 13.28
C LYS A 915 21.33 -28.42 13.32
N ARG A 916 20.13 -28.68 13.84
CA ARG A 916 19.10 -27.69 14.13
C ARG A 916 18.69 -27.76 15.59
N ARG A 917 18.50 -26.63 16.27
CA ARG A 917 17.90 -26.60 17.61
C ARG A 917 16.94 -25.45 17.78
N TYR A 918 15.83 -25.71 18.46
CA TYR A 918 14.95 -24.69 19.01
C TYR A 918 14.69 -25.00 20.48
N THR A 919 14.87 -24.00 21.34
CA THR A 919 14.54 -24.10 22.76
C THR A 919 13.71 -22.88 23.17
N GLY A 920 12.45 -23.09 23.55
CA GLY A 920 11.54 -21.99 23.89
C GLY A 920 10.12 -22.49 24.19
N GLY A 921 9.39 -21.80 25.06
CA GLY A 921 7.99 -22.13 25.38
C GLY A 921 7.79 -23.56 25.92
N GLY A 922 8.76 -24.09 26.67
CA GLY A 922 8.74 -25.48 27.18
C GLY A 922 9.12 -26.55 26.14
N THR A 923 9.40 -26.16 24.90
CA THR A 923 9.91 -27.06 23.85
C THR A 923 11.43 -27.03 23.84
N ASP A 924 12.07 -28.20 23.79
CA ASP A 924 13.47 -28.37 23.39
C ASP A 924 13.53 -29.42 22.27
N SER A 925 13.85 -28.97 21.06
CA SER A 925 13.89 -29.82 19.86
C SER A 925 15.28 -29.71 19.26
N PHE A 926 16.00 -30.84 19.17
CA PHE A 926 17.33 -30.93 18.57
C PHE A 926 17.33 -31.98 17.46
N ALA A 927 17.73 -31.60 16.25
CA ALA A 927 17.68 -32.44 15.06
C ALA A 927 19.01 -32.45 14.30
N LEU A 928 19.38 -33.62 13.78
CA LEU A 928 20.54 -33.84 12.92
C LEU A 928 20.03 -34.12 11.50
N VAL A 929 20.42 -33.29 10.55
CA VAL A 929 19.94 -33.35 9.17
C VAL A 929 21.09 -33.65 8.23
N THR A 930 20.88 -34.59 7.30
CA THR A 930 21.73 -34.77 6.12
C THR A 930 20.87 -34.97 4.88
N VAL A 931 21.15 -34.22 3.83
CA VAL A 931 20.44 -34.26 2.54
C VAL A 931 21.33 -34.94 1.50
N SER A 932 20.79 -35.94 0.81
CA SER A 932 21.41 -36.76 -0.25
C SER A 932 22.65 -37.57 0.15
N GLY A 933 23.63 -36.97 0.83
CA GLY A 933 24.87 -37.58 1.30
C GLY A 933 24.77 -38.14 2.72
N GLY A 934 25.77 -38.94 3.09
CA GLY A 934 25.94 -39.43 4.46
C GLY A 934 26.68 -38.40 5.31
N ALA A 935 26.56 -38.53 6.64
CA ALA A 935 27.15 -37.59 7.58
C ALA A 935 27.54 -38.26 8.89
N THR A 936 28.59 -37.76 9.53
CA THR A 936 28.96 -38.09 10.91
C THR A 936 28.84 -36.83 11.74
N PHE A 937 27.98 -36.88 12.76
CA PHE A 937 27.78 -35.81 13.72
C PHE A 937 28.55 -36.13 14.99
N THR A 938 29.36 -35.18 15.45
CA THR A 938 30.18 -35.31 16.67
C THR A 938 29.83 -34.22 17.68
N ALA A 939 30.26 -34.45 18.92
CA ALA A 939 29.96 -33.60 20.07
C ALA A 939 28.46 -33.34 20.24
N ILE A 940 27.58 -34.27 19.85
CA ILE A 940 26.13 -34.14 20.01
C ILE A 940 25.70 -34.58 21.42
N PRO A 941 24.57 -34.10 21.96
CA PRO A 941 24.01 -34.61 23.21
C PRO A 941 23.78 -36.11 23.16
N ASN A 942 24.09 -36.81 24.25
CA ASN A 942 23.72 -38.21 24.42
C ASN A 942 22.19 -38.34 24.58
N GLY A 943 21.63 -39.46 24.13
CA GLY A 943 20.20 -39.73 24.21
C GLY A 943 19.71 -40.61 23.08
N THR A 944 18.39 -40.74 22.94
CA THR A 944 17.77 -41.57 21.92
C THR A 944 17.35 -40.70 20.74
N TYR A 945 18.03 -40.85 19.62
CA TYR A 945 17.68 -40.18 18.37
C TYR A 945 16.76 -41.06 17.54
N ARG A 946 15.69 -40.49 17.01
CA ARG A 946 14.77 -41.18 16.10
C ARG A 946 14.71 -40.45 14.77
N ASP A 947 14.89 -41.18 13.67
CA ASP A 947 14.80 -40.64 12.33
C ASP A 947 13.33 -40.38 11.95
N ALA A 948 13.01 -39.13 11.61
CA ALA A 948 11.70 -38.72 11.14
C ALA A 948 11.29 -39.38 9.81
N ILE A 949 12.27 -39.87 9.05
CA ILE A 949 12.05 -40.44 7.71
C ILE A 949 11.77 -41.94 7.80
N THR A 950 12.72 -42.71 8.36
CA THR A 950 12.64 -44.17 8.39
C THR A 950 12.04 -44.74 9.69
N GLY A 951 12.08 -43.96 10.78
CA GLY A 951 11.78 -44.45 12.13
C GLY A 951 12.97 -45.14 12.81
N ASP A 952 14.15 -45.21 12.16
CA ASP A 952 15.35 -45.77 12.77
C ASP A 952 15.65 -45.10 14.10
N THR A 953 15.97 -45.90 15.11
CA THR A 953 16.20 -45.45 16.49
C THR A 953 17.62 -45.76 16.90
N ARG A 954 18.35 -44.74 17.34
CA ARG A 954 19.77 -44.83 17.71
C ARG A 954 19.99 -44.24 19.10
N THR A 955 20.56 -45.02 20.00
CA THR A 955 21.02 -44.51 21.30
C THR A 955 22.46 -44.06 21.19
N VAL A 956 22.71 -42.78 21.48
CA VAL A 956 24.03 -42.16 21.44
C VAL A 956 24.55 -42.02 22.87
N THR A 957 25.73 -42.58 23.15
CA THR A 957 26.41 -42.53 24.47
C THR A 957 27.79 -41.88 24.41
N THR A 958 28.37 -41.75 23.23
CA THR A 958 29.72 -41.21 22.99
C THR A 958 29.69 -39.83 22.32
N GLY A 959 28.50 -39.21 22.24
CA GLY A 959 28.30 -37.93 21.54
C GLY A 959 28.60 -37.98 20.04
N THR A 960 28.52 -39.15 19.40
CA THR A 960 28.74 -39.34 17.96
C THR A 960 27.64 -40.18 17.33
N LEU A 961 27.18 -39.78 16.15
CA LEU A 961 26.25 -40.55 15.31
C LEU A 961 26.67 -40.49 13.83
N THR A 962 26.83 -41.64 13.19
CA THR A 962 27.09 -41.74 11.74
C THR A 962 25.84 -42.22 11.01
N VAL A 963 25.48 -41.52 9.96
CA VAL A 963 24.29 -41.74 9.13
C VAL A 963 24.75 -42.05 7.70
N PRO A 964 24.33 -43.20 7.11
CA PRO A 964 24.65 -43.52 5.72
C PRO A 964 23.95 -42.59 4.74
N ALA A 965 24.46 -42.50 3.51
CA ALA A 965 23.87 -41.66 2.47
C ALA A 965 22.44 -42.12 2.13
N PRO A 966 21.43 -41.24 2.22
CA PRO A 966 20.06 -41.58 1.85
C PRO A 966 19.84 -41.60 0.33
N GLY A 967 20.74 -40.99 -0.46
CA GLY A 967 20.64 -40.89 -1.92
C GLY A 967 19.92 -39.62 -2.38
N LYS A 968 20.12 -39.24 -3.65
CA LYS A 968 19.62 -37.97 -4.21
C LYS A 968 18.12 -37.77 -3.97
N GLY A 969 17.74 -36.56 -3.59
CA GLY A 969 16.34 -36.19 -3.29
C GLY A 969 15.79 -36.75 -1.98
N ASN A 970 16.58 -37.55 -1.25
CA ASN A 970 16.22 -38.09 0.06
C ASN A 970 17.04 -37.40 1.16
N LEU A 971 16.58 -37.52 2.40
CA LEU A 971 17.27 -36.98 3.57
C LEU A 971 17.08 -37.89 4.80
N ARG A 972 17.78 -37.56 5.88
CA ARG A 972 17.56 -38.14 7.22
C ARG A 972 17.43 -37.01 8.23
N VAL A 973 16.51 -37.16 9.19
CA VAL A 973 16.32 -36.19 10.29
C VAL A 973 16.27 -36.95 11.60
N TYR A 974 17.41 -37.11 12.26
CA TYR A 974 17.48 -37.74 13.57
C TYR A 974 17.17 -36.70 14.65
N VAL A 975 16.04 -36.86 15.32
CA VAL A 975 15.58 -35.94 16.37
C VAL A 975 15.82 -36.57 17.74
N LEU A 976 16.51 -35.85 18.63
CA LEU A 976 16.72 -36.25 20.02
C LEU A 976 15.37 -36.37 20.74
N ASP A 977 15.08 -37.55 21.27
CA ASP A 977 13.83 -37.93 21.93
C ASP A 977 12.58 -37.59 21.09
N GLY A 978 12.74 -37.60 19.77
CA GLY A 978 11.72 -37.14 18.83
C GLY A 978 10.64 -38.17 18.48
N PRO A 979 9.73 -37.81 17.57
CA PRO A 979 8.50 -38.57 17.29
C PRO A 979 8.70 -39.89 16.52
N GLY A 980 9.88 -40.14 15.95
CA GLY A 980 10.08 -41.26 15.00
C GLY A 980 9.46 -40.98 13.63
N LYS A 981 9.11 -42.04 12.89
CA LYS A 981 8.66 -41.93 11.49
C LYS A 981 7.42 -41.05 11.35
N ILE A 982 7.48 -40.06 10.46
CA ILE A 982 6.37 -39.15 10.14
C ILE A 982 5.93 -39.35 8.68
N GLY A 983 4.63 -39.54 8.50
CA GLY A 983 4.04 -39.75 7.18
C GLY A 983 4.36 -41.12 6.58
N VAL A 984 3.98 -41.30 5.32
CA VAL A 984 4.16 -42.55 4.55
C VAL A 984 5.26 -42.39 3.52
N ASP A 985 5.89 -43.50 3.13
CA ASP A 985 6.93 -43.48 2.12
C ASP A 985 6.39 -43.05 0.75
N GLY A 986 7.08 -42.11 0.12
CA GLY A 986 6.79 -41.64 -1.23
C GLY A 986 7.89 -42.08 -2.21
N PRO A 987 7.89 -41.55 -3.44
CA PRO A 987 8.99 -41.76 -4.39
C PRO A 987 10.35 -41.32 -3.83
N TYR A 988 10.32 -40.30 -2.97
CA TYR A 988 11.43 -39.79 -2.15
C TYR A 988 11.10 -39.91 -0.66
N LEU A 989 12.10 -39.62 0.18
CA LEU A 989 12.08 -39.71 1.64
C LEU A 989 11.91 -41.16 2.16
N LYS A 990 12.57 -42.14 1.56
CA LYS A 990 12.46 -43.56 1.98
C LYS A 990 13.59 -44.04 2.90
#